data_AF-A0A368S0H6-F1
#
_entry.id   AF-A0A368S0H6-F1
#
_cell.length_a   1.000
_cell.length_b   1.000
_cell.length_c   1.000
_cell.angle_alpha   90.00
_cell.angle_beta   90.00
_cell.angle_gamma   90.00
#
_symmetry.space_group_name_H-M   'P 1'
#
loop_
_entity.id
_entity.type
_entity.pdbx_description
1 polymer ?
#
loop_
_entity_poly.entity_id
_entity_poly.type
_entity_poly.pdbx_seq_one_letter_code
_entity_poly.pdbx_strand_id
1 'polypeptide(L)'
;MAKPVKLTAAGSLPLMKACLSSGGRHLGSLPCGMATMMLTQRGIASRPWVNRDRQQHPSISSSSVYYSPPATALGSSSSSSLAPALLLAVAVRRRRAPSSLLSGRQPKFPRLMANTNAAANKLCGGRSMPPAACCRHSGGQRFLSSLPCWMMPSTQLAGDLRRRPAKVTRVAQVHKTLEVEEPANSSAKNFSGGIISTQHNKGTSSESTIRKQLQQVDVLQNMGISRHFAAEIKCILDMTYSCWLQRDEEITLDVETCAMAFRILRMNGYNVSADELYDVAQASWFHPSLEGYLSDTRSLLELHKASKVSISEDESILDTIGSWSGWLLKEQLRSGALQSTPLFREVEHALECPFYTTLDRLDHRRNIENFDATGHQMLKTSYLSCYNNNDILALGVRDFSASQFTYQEELRHIDSWVKESRLDQLPFARQKLAYFYLSAAGTIFTPELSDARILWAKNGVLTTVVDDFFDVGGSTEELENLVTLVEMWDEHHKIEFYSEHVEIVFSAIYTSVNELGEKASLLQDRDVTKHLVEIWLDLLRSMMTEVEWRTSSYVPTAEEYITNAALTFALGPIVLPALYFVGPKIPEPVVEDPEYNELFRLMSTCGRLLNDAQTYEREYKEGKVNIVSILVHQSGGSMSIADARREIQKPIDTCRRDLLRLVLSKEGAIPRPCKELFWKMCKVCYFFYSQGDAFSSPEAKAREVDAVVNLPLQLKGSNANKLPVLWE
;
A
#
# COMPACT_ATOMS: atom_id res chain seq x y z
N MET A 1 28.98 -63.32 5.13
CA MET A 1 29.72 -63.72 6.36
C MET A 1 29.26 -62.84 7.52
N ALA A 2 29.65 -63.17 8.74
CA ALA A 2 29.35 -62.55 10.05
C ALA A 2 29.15 -61.01 10.10
N LYS A 3 28.42 -60.42 11.07
CA LYS A 3 27.30 -60.81 11.97
C LYS A 3 26.96 -59.56 12.82
N PRO A 4 25.71 -59.31 13.25
CA PRO A 4 25.37 -58.18 14.12
C PRO A 4 25.48 -58.52 15.63
N VAL A 5 25.40 -57.51 16.49
CA VAL A 5 25.12 -57.63 17.93
C VAL A 5 23.73 -57.06 18.23
N LYS A 6 23.00 -57.66 19.18
CA LYS A 6 21.59 -57.37 19.50
C LYS A 6 21.27 -57.91 20.91
N LEU A 7 20.18 -57.43 21.54
CA LEU A 7 19.55 -57.95 22.77
C LEU A 7 20.34 -57.66 24.07
N THR A 8 19.76 -57.62 25.28
CA THR A 8 18.39 -57.92 25.82
C THR A 8 18.12 -56.96 27.01
N ALA A 9 16.89 -56.49 27.32
CA ALA A 9 15.85 -57.09 28.19
C ALA A 9 16.30 -57.49 29.62
N ALA A 10 15.48 -57.51 30.70
CA ALA A 10 14.16 -56.93 31.02
C ALA A 10 13.80 -57.19 32.51
N GLY A 11 12.68 -56.62 32.99
CA GLY A 11 12.02 -56.92 34.26
C GLY A 11 12.34 -55.94 35.40
N SER A 12 11.56 -55.80 36.48
CA SER A 12 10.18 -56.14 36.81
C SER A 12 10.00 -55.87 38.32
N LEU A 13 8.93 -55.18 38.68
CA LEU A 13 8.27 -55.07 40.00
C LEU A 13 8.43 -56.29 40.95
N PRO A 14 8.35 -56.16 42.30
CA PRO A 14 7.17 -55.54 42.94
C PRO A 14 7.23 -54.90 44.37
N LEU A 15 6.22 -54.04 44.63
CA LEU A 15 5.37 -53.86 45.84
C LEU A 15 5.91 -54.05 47.29
N MET A 16 5.65 -53.04 48.15
CA MET A 16 4.73 -53.02 49.35
C MET A 16 4.94 -51.69 50.12
N LYS A 17 3.92 -50.89 50.50
CA LYS A 17 2.93 -51.01 51.61
C LYS A 17 3.54 -50.97 53.04
N ALA A 18 3.00 -50.26 54.05
CA ALA A 18 1.90 -49.27 54.09
C ALA A 18 1.74 -48.54 55.47
N CYS A 19 1.03 -47.40 55.47
CA CYS A 19 0.01 -46.94 56.45
C CYS A 19 0.30 -46.56 57.95
N LEU A 20 -0.24 -45.37 58.32
CA LEU A 20 -1.02 -45.04 59.56
C LEU A 20 -0.25 -44.93 60.92
N SER A 21 -0.68 -44.14 61.94
CA SER A 21 -1.80 -43.16 62.10
C SER A 21 -1.70 -42.30 63.38
N SER A 22 -2.43 -41.16 63.43
CA SER A 22 -2.85 -40.37 64.63
C SER A 22 -1.77 -39.61 65.44
N GLY A 23 -2.04 -38.47 66.11
CA GLY A 23 -3.19 -37.54 66.09
C GLY A 23 -3.37 -36.73 67.40
N GLY A 24 -3.82 -35.45 67.38
CA GLY A 24 -4.31 -34.76 68.60
C GLY A 24 -4.15 -33.23 68.79
N ARG A 25 -5.15 -32.45 68.32
CA ARG A 25 -5.78 -31.23 68.94
C ARG A 25 -4.97 -30.04 69.54
N HIS A 26 -5.34 -28.83 69.04
CA HIS A 26 -5.53 -27.54 69.76
C HIS A 26 -4.31 -26.82 70.41
N LEU A 27 -4.26 -25.48 70.58
CA LEU A 27 -5.19 -24.35 70.32
C LEU A 27 -4.39 -23.02 70.21
N GLY A 28 -4.78 -22.05 69.36
CA GLY A 28 -4.22 -20.67 69.43
C GLY A 28 -4.26 -19.79 68.17
N SER A 29 -5.15 -18.77 68.17
CA SER A 29 -5.12 -17.47 67.42
C SER A 29 -4.62 -17.36 65.95
N LEU A 30 -5.57 -16.96 65.08
CA LEU A 30 -5.47 -16.36 63.73
C LEU A 30 -5.06 -14.85 63.76
N PRO A 31 -4.98 -14.07 62.63
CA PRO A 31 -5.17 -14.41 61.19
C PRO A 31 -4.10 -13.89 60.18
N CYS A 32 -4.15 -14.45 58.96
CA CYS A 32 -3.87 -13.90 57.61
C CYS A 32 -2.59 -13.06 57.29
N GLY A 33 -1.90 -13.29 56.16
CA GLY A 33 -2.10 -14.35 55.16
C GLY A 33 -1.20 -14.24 53.91
N MET A 34 -0.58 -15.36 53.53
CA MET A 34 0.00 -15.65 52.19
C MET A 34 -1.11 -16.25 51.30
N ALA A 35 -1.24 -15.99 49.99
CA ALA A 35 -0.33 -16.12 48.84
C ALA A 35 -0.30 -17.53 48.20
N THR A 36 -0.45 -17.54 46.87
CA THR A 36 0.01 -18.55 45.88
C THR A 36 -0.58 -19.98 45.90
N MET A 37 -1.30 -20.38 44.83
CA MET A 37 -0.75 -21.30 43.80
C MET A 37 -1.68 -21.60 42.61
N MET A 38 -1.04 -22.11 41.55
CA MET A 38 -1.55 -22.49 40.22
C MET A 38 -2.67 -23.55 40.22
N LEU A 39 -3.41 -23.61 39.10
CA LEU A 39 -3.64 -24.89 38.40
C LEU A 39 -3.77 -24.68 36.88
N THR A 40 -3.41 -25.69 36.10
CA THR A 40 -3.39 -25.68 34.62
C THR A 40 -4.57 -26.46 34.03
N GLN A 41 -4.97 -26.13 32.79
CA GLN A 41 -5.78 -27.04 31.98
C GLN A 41 -5.58 -26.83 30.47
N ARG A 42 -5.38 -27.95 29.74
CA ARG A 42 -5.59 -28.06 28.28
C ARG A 42 -7.02 -28.56 28.03
N GLY A 43 -7.64 -28.17 26.91
CA GLY A 43 -8.95 -28.69 26.47
C GLY A 43 -9.07 -28.70 24.94
N ILE A 44 -9.73 -29.71 24.39
CA ILE A 44 -9.93 -29.93 22.94
C ILE A 44 -11.42 -30.22 22.68
N ALA A 45 -11.94 -29.73 21.54
CA ALA A 45 -13.32 -29.90 21.04
C ALA A 45 -14.39 -29.16 21.90
N SER A 46 -15.63 -28.86 21.44
CA SER A 46 -16.42 -29.45 20.34
C SER A 46 -17.38 -28.44 19.67
N ARG A 47 -17.96 -28.77 18.51
CA ARG A 47 -19.17 -28.10 17.97
C ARG A 47 -20.45 -28.58 18.71
N PRO A 48 -21.48 -27.72 18.80
CA PRO A 48 -22.77 -28.04 18.14
C PRO A 48 -23.33 -26.80 17.38
N TRP A 49 -23.85 -26.92 16.14
CA TRP A 49 -25.17 -27.46 15.75
C TRP A 49 -26.41 -26.62 16.14
N VAL A 50 -26.72 -25.67 15.25
CA VAL A 50 -28.05 -25.21 14.77
C VAL A 50 -29.30 -25.64 15.53
N ASN A 51 -30.17 -24.66 15.85
CA ASN A 51 -31.61 -24.82 15.65
C ASN A 51 -32.28 -23.51 15.15
N ARG A 52 -33.55 -23.58 14.70
CA ARG A 52 -34.28 -22.53 13.96
C ARG A 52 -35.40 -21.83 14.79
N ASP A 53 -36.00 -20.82 14.15
CA ASP A 53 -37.26 -20.13 14.49
C ASP A 53 -37.20 -19.19 15.73
N ARG A 54 -37.88 -18.03 15.79
CA ARG A 54 -38.84 -17.42 14.83
C ARG A 54 -38.90 -15.87 14.94
N GLN A 55 -39.39 -15.26 13.85
CA GLN A 55 -40.01 -13.92 13.70
C GLN A 55 -40.19 -12.99 14.93
N GLN A 56 -39.80 -11.72 14.81
CA GLN A 56 -40.74 -10.58 14.66
C GLN A 56 -40.02 -9.23 14.36
N HIS A 57 -40.68 -8.36 13.59
CA HIS A 57 -40.39 -6.91 13.54
C HIS A 57 -41.19 -6.19 14.63
N PRO A 58 -40.76 -5.01 15.09
CA PRO A 58 -41.47 -3.79 14.66
C PRO A 58 -40.55 -2.60 14.31
N SER A 59 -41.16 -1.45 14.10
CA SER A 59 -40.63 -0.26 13.42
C SER A 59 -40.16 0.88 14.33
N ILE A 60 -39.20 1.66 13.82
CA ILE A 60 -39.11 3.14 13.84
C ILE A 60 -39.88 3.89 14.95
N SER A 61 -39.14 4.59 15.81
CA SER A 61 -39.52 5.94 16.23
C SER A 61 -38.30 6.79 16.62
N SER A 62 -38.38 8.09 16.40
CA SER A 62 -37.34 9.08 16.69
C SER A 62 -37.80 10.04 17.79
N SER A 63 -36.93 10.39 18.73
CA SER A 63 -36.73 11.77 19.21
C SER A 63 -35.79 11.82 20.43
N SER A 64 -34.96 12.86 20.48
CA SER A 64 -34.25 13.30 21.69
C SER A 64 -34.80 14.65 22.13
N VAL A 65 -34.94 14.86 23.44
CA VAL A 65 -35.53 16.08 24.02
C VAL A 65 -34.49 16.83 24.85
N TYR A 66 -34.56 18.15 24.77
CA TYR A 66 -33.73 19.12 25.48
C TYR A 66 -33.69 18.93 27.00
N TYR A 67 -32.58 19.33 27.63
CA TYR A 67 -32.62 20.11 28.87
C TYR A 67 -31.45 21.09 29.01
N SER A 68 -31.75 22.27 29.57
CA SER A 68 -30.86 23.39 29.98
C SER A 68 -31.71 24.32 30.86
N PRO A 69 -31.19 25.38 31.53
CA PRO A 69 -29.80 25.77 31.79
C PRO A 69 -29.52 25.66 33.32
N PRO A 70 -28.93 26.62 34.10
CA PRO A 70 -29.16 28.08 34.10
C PRO A 70 -27.91 28.93 33.83
N ALA A 71 -28.06 30.25 33.82
CA ALA A 71 -27.01 31.22 33.51
C ALA A 71 -27.00 32.42 34.48
N THR A 72 -25.89 33.15 34.50
CA THR A 72 -25.79 34.54 34.99
C THR A 72 -25.00 35.37 33.97
N ALA A 73 -25.29 36.67 33.88
CA ALA A 73 -24.85 37.54 32.79
C ALA A 73 -24.30 38.87 33.30
N LEU A 74 -23.59 39.61 32.43
CA LEU A 74 -23.69 41.05 32.18
C LEU A 74 -22.56 41.52 31.24
N GLY A 75 -22.83 42.47 30.33
CA GLY A 75 -21.80 43.09 29.47
C GLY A 75 -22.29 43.45 28.05
N SER A 76 -22.71 44.71 27.85
CA SER A 76 -22.97 45.33 26.54
C SER A 76 -21.66 45.60 25.77
N SER A 77 -21.60 45.95 24.47
CA SER A 77 -22.53 46.69 23.60
C SER A 77 -22.25 46.52 22.09
N SER A 78 -23.12 47.11 21.23
CA SER A 78 -22.81 47.72 19.90
C SER A 78 -21.85 46.98 18.92
N SER A 79 -22.30 46.29 17.87
CA SER A 79 -23.01 46.73 16.63
C SER A 79 -22.12 46.99 15.39
N SER A 80 -22.46 46.28 14.30
CA SER A 80 -22.31 46.65 12.88
C SER A 80 -20.93 46.98 12.23
N SER A 81 -20.46 45.99 11.47
CA SER A 81 -20.17 46.08 10.01
C SER A 81 -18.79 46.48 9.47
N LEU A 82 -18.54 45.97 8.25
CA LEU A 82 -17.58 46.38 7.22
C LEU A 82 -16.06 46.20 7.47
N ALA A 83 -15.46 45.37 6.62
CA ALA A 83 -14.06 45.51 6.24
C ALA A 83 -13.86 46.75 5.34
N PRO A 84 -12.62 47.27 5.24
CA PRO A 84 -11.87 46.96 4.01
C PRO A 84 -10.40 46.61 4.26
N ALA A 85 -9.75 46.04 3.24
CA ALA A 85 -8.32 45.80 3.22
C ALA A 85 -7.52 47.06 2.87
N LEU A 86 -6.27 47.16 3.34
CA LEU A 86 -5.27 48.06 2.77
C LEU A 86 -3.84 47.55 3.06
N LEU A 87 -2.96 47.66 2.07
CA LEU A 87 -1.53 47.37 2.21
C LEU A 87 -0.82 48.53 2.93
N LEU A 88 0.27 48.23 3.63
CA LEU A 88 1.57 48.83 3.28
C LEU A 88 2.75 48.02 3.83
N ALA A 89 3.89 48.09 3.13
CA ALA A 89 5.19 47.68 3.66
C ALA A 89 5.88 48.86 4.38
N VAL A 90 6.97 48.60 5.12
CA VAL A 90 8.26 49.34 4.95
C VAL A 90 9.40 48.81 5.84
N ALA A 91 10.57 48.67 5.21
CA ALA A 91 11.96 48.60 5.69
C ALA A 91 12.32 48.38 7.18
N VAL A 92 13.07 47.29 7.39
CA VAL A 92 14.48 47.27 7.88
C VAL A 92 15.04 48.60 8.43
N ARG A 93 15.57 48.60 9.67
CA ARG A 93 16.67 49.53 10.05
C ARG A 93 17.65 48.97 11.09
N ARG A 94 18.94 49.01 10.76
CA ARG A 94 20.07 48.60 11.62
C ARG A 94 20.44 49.67 12.68
N ARG A 95 20.83 49.22 13.88
CA ARG A 95 21.89 49.82 14.74
C ARG A 95 22.65 48.65 15.41
N ARG A 96 23.92 48.42 15.08
CA ARG A 96 25.17 49.03 15.59
C ARG A 96 25.57 48.57 17.00
N ALA A 97 26.77 48.01 17.12
CA ALA A 97 27.41 47.51 18.34
C ALA A 97 28.44 48.50 18.92
N PRO A 98 29.03 48.20 20.09
CA PRO A 98 30.40 48.57 20.47
C PRO A 98 31.36 47.35 20.40
N SER A 99 32.68 47.57 20.61
CA SER A 99 33.72 46.57 20.31
C SER A 99 35.04 46.73 21.08
N SER A 100 35.61 45.62 21.57
CA SER A 100 37.03 45.45 22.00
C SER A 100 37.38 43.94 22.02
N LEU A 101 38.42 43.46 21.32
CA LEU A 101 39.83 43.27 21.76
C LEU A 101 39.95 42.19 22.88
N LEU A 102 40.81 41.15 22.81
CA LEU A 102 42.09 40.96 22.09
C LEU A 102 42.48 39.46 21.90
N SER A 103 43.15 39.11 20.78
CA SER A 103 44.03 37.92 20.54
C SER A 103 43.46 36.48 20.67
N GLY A 104 43.93 35.46 19.92
CA GLY A 104 44.85 35.46 18.77
C GLY A 104 45.34 34.05 18.33
N ARG A 105 46.05 34.00 17.18
CA ARG A 105 46.68 32.84 16.48
C ARG A 105 45.80 31.96 15.56
N GLN A 106 46.21 31.91 14.29
CA GLN A 106 45.98 30.81 13.33
C GLN A 106 47.32 30.10 13.02
N PRO A 107 47.30 28.90 12.40
CA PRO A 107 48.32 28.43 11.47
C PRO A 107 47.84 28.51 9.99
N LYS A 108 48.75 28.30 9.03
CA LYS A 108 48.57 28.61 7.60
C LYS A 108 48.53 27.36 6.69
N PHE A 109 47.89 27.49 5.54
CA PHE A 109 48.15 26.69 4.34
C PHE A 109 49.60 26.84 3.82
N PRO A 110 50.06 25.86 3.03
CA PRO A 110 50.86 26.15 1.84
C PRO A 110 50.19 25.64 0.54
N ARG A 111 50.45 26.35 -0.57
CA ARG A 111 50.28 25.87 -1.97
C ARG A 111 51.66 25.77 -2.60
N LEU A 112 51.90 24.77 -3.44
CA LEU A 112 52.82 24.82 -4.60
C LEU A 112 52.20 23.90 -5.68
N MET A 113 51.73 24.43 -6.80
CA MET A 113 52.46 24.69 -8.06
C MET A 113 52.53 23.48 -9.00
N ALA A 114 52.17 23.71 -10.26
CA ALA A 114 52.23 22.73 -11.33
C ALA A 114 53.52 22.87 -12.14
N ASN A 115 53.86 21.84 -12.92
CA ASN A 115 54.60 22.04 -14.16
C ASN A 115 54.30 20.92 -15.19
N THR A 116 54.77 21.10 -16.42
CA THR A 116 54.21 20.48 -17.63
C THR A 116 55.19 19.56 -18.38
N ASN A 117 54.70 19.00 -19.50
CA ASN A 117 55.44 18.33 -20.60
C ASN A 117 55.79 16.84 -20.39
N ALA A 118 55.93 16.01 -21.44
CA ALA A 118 55.37 16.02 -22.81
C ALA A 118 55.71 14.69 -23.53
N ALA A 119 55.00 14.39 -24.62
CA ALA A 119 55.36 13.43 -25.69
C ALA A 119 55.42 11.92 -25.35
N ALA A 120 55.23 10.97 -26.28
CA ALA A 120 54.53 10.97 -27.59
C ALA A 120 54.41 9.53 -28.15
N ASN A 121 53.58 9.34 -29.19
CA ASN A 121 53.49 8.16 -30.09
C ASN A 121 52.89 6.86 -29.48
N LYS A 122 52.29 5.88 -30.19
CA LYS A 122 51.72 5.58 -31.57
C LYS A 122 51.01 4.19 -31.41
N LEU A 123 50.11 3.59 -32.21
CA LEU A 123 49.33 3.76 -33.47
C LEU A 123 48.27 2.59 -33.47
N CYS A 124 47.20 2.44 -34.28
CA CYS A 124 46.54 3.17 -35.38
C CYS A 124 45.09 2.64 -35.57
N GLY A 125 44.19 3.44 -36.17
CA GLY A 125 42.87 3.01 -36.70
C GLY A 125 41.68 3.31 -35.76
N GLY A 126 40.52 3.81 -36.19
CA GLY A 126 39.99 4.04 -37.55
C GLY A 126 38.87 3.02 -37.89
N ARG A 127 37.70 3.39 -38.44
CA ARG A 127 37.29 4.61 -39.17
C ARG A 127 35.82 4.98 -38.83
N SER A 128 35.48 6.26 -38.59
CA SER A 128 34.89 7.24 -39.53
C SER A 128 33.34 7.33 -39.60
N MET A 129 32.81 8.44 -39.10
CA MET A 129 31.58 9.09 -39.60
C MET A 129 31.90 9.95 -40.84
N PRO A 130 30.90 10.29 -41.67
CA PRO A 130 30.80 11.61 -42.31
C PRO A 130 29.46 12.33 -41.99
N PRO A 131 29.36 13.67 -42.17
CA PRO A 131 28.38 14.47 -41.42
C PRO A 131 27.53 15.47 -42.24
N ALA A 132 26.78 16.29 -41.49
CA ALA A 132 26.50 17.73 -41.70
C ALA A 132 25.12 18.18 -42.22
N ALA A 133 24.49 19.06 -41.43
CA ALA A 133 23.97 20.34 -41.90
C ALA A 133 23.97 21.35 -40.73
N CYS A 134 24.42 22.59 -40.97
CA CYS A 134 24.36 23.70 -40.01
C CYS A 134 23.46 24.80 -40.55
N CYS A 135 22.75 25.51 -39.67
CA CYS A 135 22.33 26.89 -39.96
C CYS A 135 22.26 27.72 -38.66
N ARG A 136 22.91 28.89 -38.65
CA ARG A 136 22.82 29.95 -37.62
C ARG A 136 22.56 31.28 -38.32
N HIS A 137 21.66 32.11 -37.78
CA HIS A 137 21.55 33.56 -38.00
C HIS A 137 20.75 34.18 -36.82
N SER A 138 20.68 35.51 -36.72
CA SER A 138 21.54 36.20 -35.74
C SER A 138 21.01 37.60 -35.37
N GLY A 139 20.74 37.81 -34.08
CA GLY A 139 20.23 39.09 -33.53
C GLY A 139 18.71 39.12 -33.33
N GLY A 140 18.16 39.98 -32.46
CA GLY A 140 18.87 40.82 -31.47
C GLY A 140 18.02 41.89 -30.76
N GLN A 141 18.17 41.96 -29.43
CA GLN A 141 17.82 43.06 -28.50
C GLN A 141 16.34 43.39 -28.12
N ARG A 142 16.18 43.59 -26.80
CA ARG A 142 15.25 44.49 -26.04
C ARG A 142 13.77 44.14 -25.83
N PHE A 143 13.44 43.92 -24.54
CA PHE A 143 12.46 44.71 -23.75
C PHE A 143 11.29 45.39 -24.48
N LEU A 144 10.06 44.93 -24.24
CA LEU A 144 9.17 45.53 -23.21
C LEU A 144 7.87 44.72 -23.02
N SER A 145 7.09 45.08 -22.01
CA SER A 145 5.80 44.49 -21.64
C SER A 145 4.61 45.11 -22.40
N SER A 146 3.68 44.28 -22.89
CA SER A 146 2.27 44.68 -23.05
C SER A 146 1.33 43.47 -23.16
N LEU A 147 0.09 43.65 -22.69
CA LEU A 147 -1.06 42.81 -23.05
C LEU A 147 -1.32 42.90 -24.57
N PRO A 148 -2.08 41.95 -25.14
CA PRO A 148 -3.39 42.39 -25.62
C PRO A 148 -4.53 41.37 -25.38
N CYS A 149 -5.77 41.86 -25.41
CA CYS A 149 -6.93 41.04 -25.75
C CYS A 149 -6.85 40.58 -27.23
N TRP A 150 -7.76 39.72 -27.69
CA TRP A 150 -8.86 40.12 -28.59
C TRP A 150 -9.75 38.92 -28.97
N MET A 151 -11.07 39.16 -28.86
CA MET A 151 -12.22 38.50 -29.52
C MET A 151 -12.20 37.01 -29.92
N MET A 152 -13.18 36.27 -29.39
CA MET A 152 -13.77 35.12 -30.06
C MET A 152 -14.60 35.55 -31.30
N PRO A 153 -14.66 34.72 -32.34
CA PRO A 153 -15.78 34.68 -33.29
C PRO A 153 -16.75 33.54 -32.92
N SER A 154 -17.96 33.89 -32.49
CA SER A 154 -19.03 32.89 -32.26
C SER A 154 -19.61 32.41 -33.59
N THR A 155 -19.46 31.13 -33.93
CA THR A 155 -20.17 30.48 -35.05
C THR A 155 -20.95 29.26 -34.58
N GLN A 156 -22.24 29.24 -34.90
CA GLN A 156 -23.11 28.11 -34.62
C GLN A 156 -22.83 26.98 -35.62
N LEU A 157 -22.72 25.75 -35.14
CA LEU A 157 -22.80 24.55 -35.97
C LEU A 157 -23.69 23.52 -35.26
N ALA A 158 -24.87 23.30 -35.81
CA ALA A 158 -25.82 22.30 -35.37
C ALA A 158 -25.80 21.12 -36.34
N GLY A 159 -25.55 19.93 -35.81
CA GLY A 159 -25.31 18.68 -36.53
C GLY A 159 -24.15 17.94 -35.87
N ASP A 160 -24.26 16.68 -35.44
CA ASP A 160 -25.14 15.65 -35.99
C ASP A 160 -25.82 14.78 -34.90
N LEU A 161 -27.01 14.26 -35.20
CA LEU A 161 -27.82 13.49 -34.24
C LEU A 161 -28.50 12.27 -34.90
N ARG A 162 -27.75 11.17 -35.11
CA ARG A 162 -28.28 9.78 -35.15
C ARG A 162 -27.22 8.69 -35.40
N ARG A 163 -27.01 7.79 -34.42
CA ARG A 163 -26.69 6.35 -34.63
C ARG A 163 -27.14 5.42 -33.49
N ARG A 164 -28.46 5.35 -33.18
CA ARG A 164 -29.08 4.17 -32.51
C ARG A 164 -30.52 3.94 -33.01
N PRO A 165 -30.88 2.75 -33.53
CA PRO A 165 -32.23 2.47 -34.00
C PRO A 165 -33.09 1.73 -32.95
N ALA A 166 -33.95 2.44 -32.22
CA ALA A 166 -35.10 1.86 -31.52
C ALA A 166 -36.14 2.95 -31.15
N LYS A 167 -37.43 2.58 -31.19
CA LYS A 167 -38.59 3.36 -30.68
C LYS A 167 -38.88 4.73 -31.33
N VAL A 168 -39.50 4.74 -32.51
CA VAL A 168 -40.65 5.63 -32.80
C VAL A 168 -41.69 4.83 -33.59
N THR A 169 -42.94 4.76 -33.11
CA THR A 169 -44.05 4.09 -33.81
C THR A 169 -45.35 4.86 -33.52
N ARG A 170 -46.02 5.36 -34.58
CA ARG A 170 -47.21 6.27 -34.55
C ARG A 170 -46.86 7.68 -33.97
N VAL A 171 -47.40 8.81 -34.42
CA VAL A 171 -48.37 9.21 -35.47
C VAL A 171 -47.68 10.37 -36.25
N ALA A 172 -47.75 10.57 -37.57
CA ALA A 172 -48.91 10.96 -38.39
C ALA A 172 -48.68 10.75 -39.90
N GLN A 173 -49.59 11.25 -40.76
CA GLN A 173 -49.73 10.87 -42.18
C GLN A 173 -49.91 12.10 -43.09
N VAL A 174 -49.72 11.91 -44.40
CA VAL A 174 -50.05 12.82 -45.54
C VAL A 174 -49.00 13.91 -45.89
N HIS A 175 -48.15 13.63 -46.88
CA HIS A 175 -48.28 14.24 -48.23
C HIS A 175 -47.53 13.41 -49.30
N LYS A 176 -47.79 13.66 -50.60
CA LYS A 176 -47.32 12.87 -51.77
C LYS A 176 -46.31 13.61 -52.65
N THR A 177 -45.28 12.88 -53.10
CA THR A 177 -44.68 12.80 -54.46
C THR A 177 -43.70 11.59 -54.42
N LEU A 178 -43.66 10.59 -55.32
CA LEU A 178 -43.52 10.56 -56.78
C LEU A 178 -42.18 11.16 -57.25
N GLU A 179 -41.25 10.47 -57.93
CA GLU A 179 -41.09 9.05 -58.38
C GLU A 179 -39.64 8.58 -58.01
N VAL A 180 -38.98 7.49 -58.44
CA VAL A 180 -39.06 6.55 -59.59
C VAL A 180 -38.53 5.14 -59.15
N GLU A 181 -38.85 4.10 -59.94
CA GLU A 181 -38.44 2.67 -59.87
C GLU A 181 -37.06 2.44 -60.56
N GLU A 182 -36.30 1.33 -60.58
CA GLU A 182 -36.17 -0.03 -59.97
C GLU A 182 -34.84 -0.66 -60.56
N PRO A 183 -34.39 -1.94 -60.37
CA PRO A 183 -34.79 -3.00 -59.43
C PRO A 183 -33.63 -3.68 -58.65
N ALA A 184 -33.98 -4.53 -57.67
CA ALA A 184 -33.15 -5.65 -57.21
C ALA A 184 -33.69 -6.99 -57.75
N ASN A 185 -32.84 -7.95 -58.14
CA ASN A 185 -33.33 -9.28 -58.54
C ASN A 185 -32.34 -10.44 -58.32
N SER A 186 -32.88 -11.55 -57.82
CA SER A 186 -32.25 -12.86 -57.63
C SER A 186 -31.13 -12.91 -56.56
N SER A 187 -30.85 -14.02 -55.89
CA SER A 187 -31.42 -15.37 -55.98
C SER A 187 -31.60 -15.99 -54.59
N ALA A 188 -32.72 -16.66 -54.35
CA ALA A 188 -32.87 -17.60 -53.24
C ALA A 188 -32.85 -19.04 -53.77
N LYS A 189 -31.92 -19.86 -53.30
CA LYS A 189 -31.94 -21.33 -53.46
C LYS A 189 -31.07 -21.99 -52.39
N ASN A 190 -31.64 -23.00 -51.73
CA ASN A 190 -30.99 -23.76 -50.67
C ASN A 190 -29.94 -24.72 -51.26
N PHE A 191 -28.86 -24.99 -50.52
CA PHE A 191 -28.30 -26.34 -50.44
C PHE A 191 -27.57 -26.55 -49.11
N SER A 192 -27.69 -27.76 -48.57
CA SER A 192 -26.93 -28.26 -47.42
C SER A 192 -25.87 -29.26 -47.90
N GLY A 193 -24.72 -29.29 -47.22
CA GLY A 193 -23.59 -30.16 -47.55
C GLY A 193 -22.27 -29.40 -47.51
N GLY A 194 -21.37 -29.79 -46.60
CA GLY A 194 -20.07 -29.15 -46.45
C GLY A 194 -19.03 -29.72 -47.42
N ILE A 195 -18.26 -28.84 -48.05
CA ILE A 195 -16.97 -29.15 -48.67
C ILE A 195 -15.95 -28.14 -48.15
N ILE A 196 -14.78 -28.63 -47.73
CA ILE A 196 -13.68 -27.78 -47.28
C ILE A 196 -13.09 -27.07 -48.50
N SER A 197 -13.21 -25.74 -48.56
CA SER A 197 -12.48 -24.90 -49.51
C SER A 197 -11.38 -24.13 -48.79
N THR A 198 -10.12 -24.38 -49.16
CA THR A 198 -8.97 -23.63 -48.67
C THR A 198 -8.88 -22.27 -49.36
N GLN A 199 -9.68 -21.31 -48.91
CA GLN A 199 -9.49 -19.90 -49.25
C GLN A 199 -8.67 -19.19 -48.17
N HIS A 200 -7.65 -18.44 -48.59
CA HIS A 200 -6.90 -17.55 -47.69
C HIS A 200 -7.78 -16.36 -47.30
N ASN A 201 -8.55 -16.50 -46.22
CA ASN A 201 -9.30 -15.41 -45.62
C ASN A 201 -8.36 -14.39 -44.94
N LYS A 202 -7.81 -13.47 -45.72
CA LYS A 202 -7.45 -12.13 -45.23
C LYS A 202 -8.74 -11.31 -45.13
N GLY A 203 -9.49 -11.51 -44.06
CA GLY A 203 -10.75 -10.81 -43.82
C GLY A 203 -11.23 -10.96 -42.38
N THR A 204 -11.46 -9.82 -41.72
CA THR A 204 -12.17 -9.68 -40.44
C THR A 204 -11.79 -10.67 -39.33
N SER A 205 -10.64 -10.44 -38.70
CA SER A 205 -10.59 -10.65 -37.24
C SER A 205 -11.61 -9.69 -36.61
N SER A 206 -12.36 -10.13 -35.59
CA SER A 206 -13.24 -9.22 -34.86
C SER A 206 -12.39 -8.32 -33.97
N GLU A 207 -12.26 -7.06 -34.35
CA GLU A 207 -11.44 -6.08 -33.65
C GLU A 207 -11.91 -5.93 -32.20
N SER A 208 -11.04 -6.31 -31.26
CA SER A 208 -11.35 -6.27 -29.83
C SER A 208 -11.06 -4.88 -29.32
N THR A 209 -12.11 -4.04 -29.36
CA THR A 209 -12.26 -2.76 -28.65
C THR A 209 -11.29 -2.63 -27.47
N ILE A 210 -10.46 -1.58 -27.44
CA ILE A 210 -9.42 -1.31 -26.42
C ILE A 210 -10.04 -1.42 -25.01
N ARG A 211 -11.24 -0.88 -24.81
CA ARG A 211 -12.02 -1.02 -23.57
C ARG A 211 -12.14 -2.47 -23.08
N LYS A 212 -12.39 -3.43 -23.97
CA LYS A 212 -12.50 -4.87 -23.63
C LYS A 212 -11.16 -5.44 -23.19
N GLN A 213 -10.07 -5.05 -23.85
CA GLN A 213 -8.73 -5.51 -23.48
C GLN A 213 -8.32 -4.96 -22.11
N LEU A 214 -8.61 -3.69 -21.83
CA LEU A 214 -8.38 -3.08 -20.52
C LEU A 214 -9.24 -3.72 -19.42
N GLN A 215 -10.52 -4.00 -19.68
CA GLN A 215 -11.38 -4.76 -18.76
C GLN A 215 -10.83 -6.17 -18.49
N GLN A 216 -10.18 -6.82 -19.46
CA GLN A 216 -9.50 -8.11 -19.24
C GLN A 216 -8.24 -7.96 -18.36
N VAL A 217 -7.40 -6.95 -18.61
CA VAL A 217 -6.23 -6.65 -17.76
C VAL A 217 -6.68 -6.38 -16.31
N ASP A 218 -7.70 -5.54 -16.13
CA ASP A 218 -8.24 -5.19 -14.81
C ASP A 218 -8.79 -6.43 -14.09
N VAL A 219 -9.54 -7.30 -14.76
CA VAL A 219 -10.02 -8.57 -14.19
C VAL A 219 -8.86 -9.49 -13.80
N LEU A 220 -7.84 -9.65 -14.65
CA LEU A 220 -6.69 -10.52 -14.35
C LEU A 220 -5.86 -9.99 -13.17
N GLN A 221 -5.70 -8.67 -13.05
CA GLN A 221 -5.09 -8.02 -11.90
C GLN A 221 -5.94 -8.21 -10.64
N ASN A 222 -7.22 -7.83 -10.69
CA ASN A 222 -8.16 -7.93 -9.56
C ASN A 222 -8.38 -9.37 -9.05
N MET A 223 -8.15 -10.39 -9.88
CA MET A 223 -8.22 -11.81 -9.50
C MET A 223 -6.88 -12.39 -9.02
N GLY A 224 -5.79 -11.61 -8.99
CA GLY A 224 -4.46 -12.02 -8.49
C GLY A 224 -3.65 -12.94 -9.41
N ILE A 225 -4.10 -13.11 -10.66
CA ILE A 225 -3.58 -14.09 -11.63
C ILE A 225 -2.87 -13.45 -12.83
N SER A 226 -2.80 -12.12 -12.89
CA SER A 226 -2.10 -11.35 -13.94
C SER A 226 -0.66 -11.80 -14.22
N ARG A 227 0.05 -12.29 -13.21
CA ARG A 227 1.43 -12.80 -13.36
C ARG A 227 1.56 -13.97 -14.35
N HIS A 228 0.47 -14.74 -14.54
CA HIS A 228 0.40 -15.84 -15.53
C HIS A 228 0.20 -15.36 -16.98
N PHE A 229 0.00 -14.05 -17.19
CA PHE A 229 -0.33 -13.41 -18.49
C PHE A 229 0.53 -12.17 -18.75
N ALA A 230 1.75 -12.13 -18.21
CA ALA A 230 2.57 -10.92 -18.19
C ALA A 230 2.96 -10.41 -19.60
N ALA A 231 3.13 -11.31 -20.57
CA ALA A 231 3.45 -10.95 -21.96
C ALA A 231 2.23 -10.38 -22.71
N GLU A 232 1.07 -11.00 -22.51
CA GLU A 232 -0.22 -10.63 -23.09
C GLU A 232 -0.67 -9.28 -22.56
N ILE A 233 -0.60 -9.08 -21.23
CA ILE A 233 -0.89 -7.81 -20.57
C ILE A 233 0.05 -6.71 -21.09
N LYS A 234 1.36 -6.96 -21.18
CA LYS A 234 2.31 -6.00 -21.75
C LYS A 234 1.95 -5.62 -23.20
N CYS A 235 1.57 -6.59 -24.02
CA CYS A 235 1.18 -6.33 -25.41
C CYS A 235 -0.09 -5.45 -25.51
N ILE A 236 -1.09 -5.71 -24.67
CA ILE A 236 -2.31 -4.89 -24.57
C ILE A 236 -1.96 -3.46 -24.16
N LEU A 237 -1.07 -3.28 -23.18
CA LEU A 237 -0.71 -1.98 -22.65
C LEU A 237 0.20 -1.17 -23.58
N ASP A 238 1.14 -1.82 -24.30
CA ASP A 238 1.92 -1.17 -25.35
C ASP A 238 1.02 -0.65 -26.49
N MET A 239 0.00 -1.43 -26.88
CA MET A 239 -0.99 -1.00 -27.88
C MET A 239 -1.89 0.13 -27.34
N THR A 240 -2.44 -0.01 -26.13
CA THR A 240 -3.26 1.02 -25.49
C THR A 240 -2.50 2.34 -25.34
N TYR A 241 -1.22 2.28 -24.94
CA TYR A 241 -0.37 3.47 -24.84
C TYR A 241 -0.11 4.13 -26.19
N SER A 242 0.01 3.34 -27.25
CA SER A 242 0.14 3.86 -28.62
C SER A 242 -1.12 4.61 -29.07
N CYS A 243 -2.31 4.10 -28.75
CA CYS A 243 -3.59 4.79 -28.98
C CYS A 243 -3.76 6.03 -28.08
N TRP A 244 -3.35 5.95 -26.81
CA TRP A 244 -3.36 7.08 -25.87
C TRP A 244 -2.52 8.26 -26.40
N LEU A 245 -1.30 8.01 -26.84
CA LEU A 245 -0.42 9.04 -27.43
C LEU A 245 -0.96 9.60 -28.76
N GLN A 246 -1.81 8.85 -29.47
CA GLN A 246 -2.49 9.30 -30.69
C GLN A 246 -3.82 10.01 -30.42
N ARG A 247 -4.26 10.10 -29.15
CA ARG A 247 -5.58 10.60 -28.74
C ARG A 247 -6.74 9.91 -29.49
N ASP A 248 -6.66 8.59 -29.58
CA ASP A 248 -7.64 7.72 -30.23
C ASP A 248 -9.08 8.02 -29.75
N GLU A 249 -10.03 8.12 -30.68
CA GLU A 249 -11.45 8.40 -30.38
C GLU A 249 -12.08 7.31 -29.49
N GLU A 250 -11.62 6.05 -29.56
CA GLU A 250 -12.15 4.98 -28.71
C GLU A 250 -11.77 5.15 -27.23
N ILE A 251 -10.64 5.82 -26.95
CA ILE A 251 -10.22 6.16 -25.60
C ILE A 251 -10.81 7.51 -25.18
N THR A 252 -10.68 8.53 -26.02
CA THR A 252 -10.96 9.93 -25.63
C THR A 252 -12.45 10.27 -25.55
N LEU A 253 -13.33 9.58 -26.29
CA LEU A 253 -14.77 9.86 -26.29
C LEU A 253 -15.57 9.05 -25.23
N ASP A 254 -14.97 8.04 -24.60
CA ASP A 254 -15.62 7.20 -23.59
C ASP A 254 -14.92 7.33 -22.23
N VAL A 255 -15.57 8.02 -21.30
CA VAL A 255 -14.97 8.42 -20.00
C VAL A 255 -14.59 7.22 -19.12
N GLU A 256 -15.33 6.09 -19.19
CA GLU A 256 -14.93 4.84 -18.52
C GLU A 256 -13.59 4.33 -19.10
N THR A 257 -13.47 4.27 -20.44
CA THR A 257 -12.24 3.83 -21.11
C THR A 257 -11.07 4.78 -20.87
N CYS A 258 -11.28 6.09 -20.92
CA CYS A 258 -10.23 7.08 -20.64
C CYS A 258 -9.69 6.94 -19.20
N ALA A 259 -10.57 6.91 -18.20
CA ALA A 259 -10.18 6.77 -16.80
C ALA A 259 -9.50 5.42 -16.50
N MET A 260 -10.00 4.34 -17.10
CA MET A 260 -9.43 2.99 -16.97
C MET A 260 -8.07 2.88 -17.67
N ALA A 261 -7.93 3.44 -18.88
CA ALA A 261 -6.67 3.49 -19.62
C ALA A 261 -5.62 4.27 -18.83
N PHE A 262 -5.95 5.49 -18.39
CA PHE A 262 -5.10 6.31 -17.53
C PHE A 262 -4.62 5.54 -16.29
N ARG A 263 -5.56 4.95 -15.53
CA ARG A 263 -5.28 4.22 -14.30
C ARG A 263 -4.35 3.02 -14.53
N ILE A 264 -4.67 2.18 -15.51
CA ILE A 264 -3.93 0.94 -15.74
C ILE A 264 -2.57 1.22 -16.41
N LEU A 265 -2.50 2.16 -17.37
CA LEU A 265 -1.24 2.60 -17.97
C LEU A 265 -0.30 3.19 -16.91
N ARG A 266 -0.79 4.10 -16.07
CA ARG A 266 0.01 4.70 -14.99
C ARG A 266 0.53 3.64 -14.02
N MET A 267 -0.32 2.76 -13.51
CA MET A 267 0.10 1.71 -12.57
C MET A 267 1.09 0.70 -13.18
N ASN A 268 1.12 0.55 -14.50
CA ASN A 268 2.12 -0.24 -15.22
C ASN A 268 3.34 0.60 -15.69
N GLY A 269 3.50 1.83 -15.19
CA GLY A 269 4.67 2.69 -15.42
C GLY A 269 4.74 3.28 -16.84
N TYR A 270 3.61 3.50 -17.51
CA TYR A 270 3.56 4.29 -18.74
C TYR A 270 3.34 5.77 -18.41
N ASN A 271 3.99 6.66 -19.17
CA ASN A 271 3.95 8.10 -18.90
C ASN A 271 2.65 8.72 -19.45
N VAL A 272 1.64 8.84 -18.59
CA VAL A 272 0.34 9.44 -18.92
C VAL A 272 0.06 10.63 -18.00
N SER A 273 -0.18 11.81 -18.58
CA SER A 273 -0.51 13.01 -17.80
C SER A 273 -1.96 13.00 -17.34
N ALA A 274 -2.21 13.59 -16.16
CA ALA A 274 -3.55 13.88 -15.68
C ALA A 274 -4.26 14.98 -16.50
N ASP A 275 -3.52 15.76 -17.30
CA ASP A 275 -4.08 16.84 -18.14
C ASP A 275 -5.07 16.32 -19.21
N GLU A 276 -4.91 15.08 -19.66
CA GLU A 276 -5.85 14.41 -20.58
C GLU A 276 -7.23 14.15 -19.93
N LEU A 277 -7.35 14.33 -18.61
CA LEU A 277 -8.63 14.28 -17.86
C LEU A 277 -9.18 15.69 -17.54
N TYR A 278 -8.57 16.77 -18.05
CA TYR A 278 -8.97 18.15 -17.75
C TYR A 278 -10.45 18.43 -18.04
N ASP A 279 -10.94 18.06 -19.24
CA ASP A 279 -12.34 18.29 -19.63
C ASP A 279 -13.33 17.53 -18.71
N VAL A 280 -12.92 16.38 -18.20
CA VAL A 280 -13.70 15.58 -17.23
C VAL A 280 -13.68 16.21 -15.84
N ALA A 281 -12.56 16.83 -15.42
CA ALA A 281 -12.52 17.61 -14.18
C ALA A 281 -13.41 18.86 -14.26
N GLN A 282 -13.42 19.56 -15.41
CA GLN A 282 -14.23 20.76 -15.64
C GLN A 282 -15.75 20.47 -15.65
N ALA A 283 -16.16 19.23 -15.95
CA ALA A 283 -17.57 18.81 -15.84
C ALA A 283 -18.16 19.01 -14.43
N SER A 284 -17.31 19.04 -13.38
CA SER A 284 -17.73 19.28 -11.99
C SER A 284 -18.40 20.63 -11.74
N TRP A 285 -18.14 21.64 -12.58
CA TRP A 285 -18.73 22.98 -12.44
C TRP A 285 -20.24 23.00 -12.81
N PHE A 286 -20.76 21.96 -13.46
CA PHE A 286 -22.08 21.94 -14.10
C PHE A 286 -23.13 21.07 -13.37
N HIS A 287 -23.26 21.20 -12.04
CA HIS A 287 -24.44 20.71 -11.31
C HIS A 287 -25.56 21.79 -11.33
N PRO A 288 -26.85 21.40 -11.49
CA PRO A 288 -27.47 20.34 -10.70
C PRO A 288 -28.20 19.23 -11.50
N SER A 289 -27.85 18.97 -12.76
CA SER A 289 -28.57 18.01 -13.63
C SER A 289 -27.67 17.00 -14.35
N LEU A 290 -26.65 16.50 -13.65
CA LEU A 290 -25.64 15.58 -14.20
C LEU A 290 -26.18 14.14 -14.46
N GLU A 291 -27.47 13.91 -14.14
CA GLU A 291 -28.28 12.74 -14.53
C GLU A 291 -28.17 12.35 -16.02
N GLY A 292 -27.86 13.31 -16.90
CA GLY A 292 -27.87 13.12 -18.36
C GLY A 292 -26.56 12.66 -19.02
N TYR A 293 -25.38 12.85 -18.42
CA TYR A 293 -24.09 12.67 -19.15
C TYR A 293 -23.05 11.79 -18.43
N LEU A 294 -22.80 11.98 -17.12
CA LEU A 294 -21.85 11.16 -16.33
C LEU A 294 -22.55 10.47 -15.14
N SER A 295 -23.85 10.22 -15.23
CA SER A 295 -24.63 9.52 -14.19
C SER A 295 -24.35 8.02 -14.12
N ASP A 296 -23.65 7.45 -15.11
CA ASP A 296 -23.23 6.07 -15.13
C ASP A 296 -22.24 5.75 -14.00
N THR A 297 -22.66 4.83 -13.12
CA THR A 297 -21.90 4.42 -11.94
C THR A 297 -20.51 3.87 -12.27
N ARG A 298 -20.30 3.24 -13.44
CA ARG A 298 -18.97 2.72 -13.82
C ARG A 298 -18.01 3.83 -14.19
N SER A 299 -18.46 4.78 -15.00
CA SER A 299 -17.70 5.99 -15.35
C SER A 299 -17.30 6.76 -14.08
N LEU A 300 -18.23 6.94 -13.14
CA LEU A 300 -17.94 7.55 -11.84
C LEU A 300 -16.95 6.73 -10.99
N LEU A 301 -17.10 5.39 -10.97
CA LEU A 301 -16.23 4.49 -10.21
C LEU A 301 -14.80 4.44 -10.77
N GLU A 302 -14.63 4.38 -12.08
CA GLU A 302 -13.31 4.41 -12.72
C GLU A 302 -12.63 5.77 -12.56
N LEU A 303 -13.36 6.89 -12.63
CA LEU A 303 -12.84 8.21 -12.30
C LEU A 303 -12.41 8.30 -10.83
N HIS A 304 -13.21 7.78 -9.90
CA HIS A 304 -12.85 7.74 -8.48
C HIS A 304 -11.60 6.86 -8.25
N LYS A 305 -11.50 5.68 -8.88
CA LYS A 305 -10.29 4.84 -8.83
C LYS A 305 -9.08 5.58 -9.44
N ALA A 306 -9.23 6.22 -10.60
CA ALA A 306 -8.19 6.98 -11.29
C ALA A 306 -7.67 8.16 -10.46
N SER A 307 -8.54 8.85 -9.70
CA SER A 307 -8.10 9.92 -8.81
C SER A 307 -7.09 9.48 -7.73
N LYS A 308 -7.09 8.20 -7.36
CA LYS A 308 -6.22 7.68 -6.29
C LYS A 308 -4.80 7.37 -6.77
N VAL A 309 -4.55 7.27 -8.07
CA VAL A 309 -3.21 7.07 -8.65
C VAL A 309 -2.48 8.39 -8.93
N SER A 310 -2.71 9.41 -8.10
CA SER A 310 -1.94 10.66 -8.13
C SER A 310 -0.51 10.46 -7.63
N ILE A 311 0.44 11.10 -8.32
CA ILE A 311 1.90 11.00 -8.13
C ILE A 311 2.59 12.36 -7.90
N SER A 312 1.86 13.48 -7.90
CA SER A 312 2.36 14.79 -7.43
C SER A 312 1.24 15.60 -6.74
N GLU A 313 1.61 16.57 -5.92
CA GLU A 313 0.69 17.61 -5.43
C GLU A 313 0.18 18.52 -6.56
N ASP A 314 0.93 18.65 -7.66
CA ASP A 314 0.55 19.48 -8.81
C ASP A 314 -0.70 18.94 -9.54
N GLU A 315 -0.99 17.64 -9.41
CA GLU A 315 -2.10 16.94 -10.07
C GLU A 315 -3.47 17.22 -9.43
N SER A 316 -3.74 18.47 -9.07
CA SER A 316 -5.00 18.97 -8.50
C SER A 316 -6.26 18.64 -9.33
N ILE A 317 -6.10 18.34 -10.62
CA ILE A 317 -7.11 17.74 -11.50
C ILE A 317 -7.65 16.42 -10.91
N LEU A 318 -6.77 15.54 -10.42
CA LEU A 318 -7.14 14.26 -9.81
C LEU A 318 -7.82 14.44 -8.46
N ASP A 319 -7.34 15.36 -7.62
CA ASP A 319 -8.00 15.69 -6.34
C ASP A 319 -9.42 16.24 -6.58
N THR A 320 -9.59 17.08 -7.61
CA THR A 320 -10.90 17.56 -8.06
C THR A 320 -11.80 16.40 -8.48
N ILE A 321 -11.33 15.54 -9.40
CA ILE A 321 -12.07 14.36 -9.87
C ILE A 321 -12.48 13.45 -8.71
N GLY A 322 -11.54 13.13 -7.81
CA GLY A 322 -11.76 12.25 -6.68
C GLY A 322 -12.70 12.80 -5.61
N SER A 323 -12.89 14.12 -5.57
CA SER A 323 -13.85 14.80 -4.69
C SER A 323 -15.28 14.65 -5.21
N TRP A 324 -15.55 15.08 -6.45
CA TRP A 324 -16.93 15.08 -6.97
C TRP A 324 -17.43 13.68 -7.37
N SER A 325 -16.57 12.82 -7.94
CA SER A 325 -16.96 11.43 -8.24
C SER A 325 -17.22 10.63 -6.96
N GLY A 326 -16.35 10.80 -5.95
CA GLY A 326 -16.53 10.21 -4.63
C GLY A 326 -17.77 10.73 -3.88
N TRP A 327 -18.19 11.97 -4.13
CA TRP A 327 -19.44 12.53 -3.61
C TRP A 327 -20.68 11.93 -4.30
N LEU A 328 -20.71 11.91 -5.64
CA LEU A 328 -21.82 11.31 -6.41
C LEU A 328 -22.03 9.83 -6.09
N LEU A 329 -20.95 9.05 -5.98
CA LEU A 329 -21.02 7.63 -5.60
C LEU A 329 -21.60 7.44 -4.18
N LYS A 330 -21.26 8.33 -3.23
CA LYS A 330 -21.87 8.33 -1.88
C LYS A 330 -23.36 8.69 -1.92
N GLU A 331 -23.80 9.55 -2.84
CA GLU A 331 -25.22 9.83 -3.07
C GLU A 331 -25.96 8.65 -3.71
N GLN A 332 -25.35 7.97 -4.68
CA GLN A 332 -25.91 6.76 -5.32
C GLN A 332 -26.07 5.58 -4.34
N LEU A 333 -25.18 5.45 -3.35
CA LEU A 333 -25.36 4.51 -2.23
C LEU A 333 -26.51 4.93 -1.30
N ARG A 334 -26.54 6.20 -0.86
CA ARG A 334 -27.53 6.74 0.10
C ARG A 334 -28.97 6.76 -0.43
N SER A 335 -29.15 7.03 -1.72
CA SER A 335 -30.45 7.00 -2.40
C SER A 335 -31.00 5.58 -2.61
N GLY A 336 -30.20 4.55 -2.32
CA GLY A 336 -30.56 3.14 -2.56
C GLY A 336 -30.50 2.71 -4.02
N ALA A 337 -30.19 3.63 -4.96
CA ALA A 337 -30.16 3.37 -6.41
C ALA A 337 -29.26 2.19 -6.80
N LEU A 338 -28.20 1.94 -6.01
CA LEU A 338 -27.27 0.85 -6.26
C LEU A 338 -27.64 -0.49 -5.60
N GLN A 339 -28.60 -0.57 -4.67
CA GLN A 339 -28.78 -1.79 -3.84
C GLN A 339 -29.16 -3.06 -4.61
N SER A 340 -29.77 -2.92 -5.79
CA SER A 340 -30.08 -4.03 -6.70
C SER A 340 -29.00 -4.27 -7.78
N THR A 341 -27.94 -3.46 -7.80
CA THR A 341 -26.87 -3.53 -8.79
C THR A 341 -25.73 -4.42 -8.33
N PRO A 342 -25.09 -5.21 -9.23
CA PRO A 342 -23.88 -5.94 -8.90
C PRO A 342 -22.66 -5.06 -8.56
N LEU A 343 -22.73 -3.75 -8.81
CA LEU A 343 -21.66 -2.78 -8.53
C LEU A 343 -21.68 -2.26 -7.08
N PHE A 344 -22.77 -2.45 -6.33
CA PHE A 344 -22.95 -1.89 -4.97
C PHE A 344 -21.71 -2.07 -4.08
N ARG A 345 -21.26 -3.32 -3.93
CA ARG A 345 -20.12 -3.70 -3.08
C ARG A 345 -18.79 -3.14 -3.59
N GLU A 346 -18.68 -2.85 -4.88
CA GLU A 346 -17.48 -2.32 -5.52
C GLU A 346 -17.37 -0.81 -5.32
N VAL A 347 -18.49 -0.11 -5.43
CA VAL A 347 -18.60 1.31 -5.09
C VAL A 347 -18.37 1.52 -3.59
N GLU A 348 -19.00 0.71 -2.74
CA GLU A 348 -18.79 0.67 -1.28
C GLU A 348 -17.30 0.49 -0.94
N HIS A 349 -16.67 -0.59 -1.42
CA HIS A 349 -15.25 -0.88 -1.18
C HIS A 349 -14.32 0.23 -1.70
N ALA A 350 -14.53 0.76 -2.91
CA ALA A 350 -13.65 1.79 -3.47
C ALA A 350 -13.77 3.14 -2.74
N LEU A 351 -14.90 3.43 -2.10
CA LEU A 351 -15.11 4.64 -1.30
C LEU A 351 -14.55 4.54 0.12
N GLU A 352 -14.58 3.35 0.71
CA GLU A 352 -14.06 3.09 2.07
C GLU A 352 -12.56 2.76 2.06
N CYS A 353 -12.11 2.02 1.06
CA CYS A 353 -10.75 1.50 0.90
C CYS A 353 -10.18 1.87 -0.49
N PRO A 354 -9.51 3.03 -0.62
CA PRO A 354 -8.60 3.28 -1.74
C PRO A 354 -7.61 2.12 -1.92
N PHE A 355 -7.15 1.86 -3.14
CA PHE A 355 -6.29 0.70 -3.44
C PHE A 355 -4.96 0.64 -2.64
N TYR A 356 -4.58 1.74 -1.97
CA TYR A 356 -3.41 1.82 -1.10
C TYR A 356 -3.70 1.58 0.39
N THR A 357 -4.96 1.38 0.82
CA THR A 357 -5.33 1.12 2.24
C THR A 357 -5.74 -0.34 2.52
N THR A 358 -5.58 -1.23 1.53
CA THR A 358 -5.96 -2.65 1.55
C THR A 358 -4.84 -3.51 0.99
N LEU A 359 -4.70 -4.76 1.43
CA LEU A 359 -3.64 -5.67 0.98
C LEU A 359 -4.10 -6.45 -0.26
N ASP A 360 -3.21 -6.65 -1.23
CA ASP A 360 -3.54 -7.20 -2.55
C ASP A 360 -4.30 -8.55 -2.43
N ARG A 361 -3.84 -9.46 -1.57
CA ARG A 361 -4.48 -10.78 -1.40
C ARG A 361 -5.86 -10.72 -0.72
N LEU A 362 -6.19 -9.67 0.04
CA LEU A 362 -7.54 -9.42 0.55
C LEU A 362 -8.49 -8.98 -0.58
N ASP A 363 -8.04 -8.05 -1.43
CA ASP A 363 -8.80 -7.61 -2.60
C ASP A 363 -8.97 -8.77 -3.59
N HIS A 364 -7.94 -9.58 -3.85
CA HIS A 364 -8.05 -10.80 -4.67
C HIS A 364 -9.12 -11.75 -4.14
N ARG A 365 -9.11 -12.06 -2.83
CA ARG A 365 -10.16 -12.87 -2.19
C ARG A 365 -11.55 -12.28 -2.43
N ARG A 366 -11.71 -11.00 -2.09
CA ARG A 366 -12.98 -10.27 -2.21
C ARG A 366 -13.49 -10.32 -3.66
N ASN A 367 -12.62 -10.16 -4.63
CA ASN A 367 -12.99 -10.19 -6.04
C ASN A 367 -13.40 -11.60 -6.47
N ILE A 368 -12.63 -12.64 -6.12
CA ILE A 368 -12.94 -14.05 -6.39
C ILE A 368 -14.30 -14.47 -5.79
N GLU A 369 -14.58 -14.10 -4.53
CA GLU A 369 -15.84 -14.44 -3.83
C GLU A 369 -17.07 -13.66 -4.33
N ASN A 370 -16.88 -12.57 -5.07
CA ASN A 370 -17.94 -11.78 -5.67
C ASN A 370 -18.00 -11.90 -7.22
N PHE A 371 -17.11 -12.68 -7.84
CA PHE A 371 -16.97 -12.77 -9.28
C PHE A 371 -18.17 -13.48 -9.95
N ASP A 372 -18.86 -12.78 -10.84
CA ASP A 372 -20.01 -13.33 -11.57
C ASP A 372 -19.60 -14.05 -12.86
N ALA A 373 -19.18 -15.31 -12.72
CA ALA A 373 -18.94 -16.22 -13.84
C ALA A 373 -20.20 -16.55 -14.68
N THR A 374 -21.40 -16.07 -14.29
CA THR A 374 -22.63 -16.16 -15.10
C THR A 374 -22.91 -14.90 -15.93
N GLY A 375 -22.06 -13.88 -15.86
CA GLY A 375 -22.05 -12.74 -16.77
C GLY A 375 -23.20 -11.74 -16.64
N HIS A 376 -24.06 -11.87 -15.61
CA HIS A 376 -25.13 -10.92 -15.33
C HIS A 376 -24.57 -9.54 -14.91
N GLN A 377 -23.35 -9.47 -14.36
CA GLN A 377 -22.55 -8.26 -14.21
C GLN A 377 -22.29 -7.51 -15.54
N MET A 378 -22.28 -8.19 -16.68
CA MET A 378 -21.84 -7.62 -17.97
C MET A 378 -22.96 -7.36 -18.99
N LEU A 379 -24.23 -7.61 -18.63
CA LEU A 379 -25.33 -7.61 -19.60
C LEU A 379 -26.15 -6.31 -19.67
N LYS A 380 -25.73 -5.41 -20.58
CA LYS A 380 -26.69 -4.64 -21.39
C LYS A 380 -26.25 -4.37 -22.83
N THR A 381 -25.03 -4.73 -23.19
CA THR A 381 -24.60 -4.99 -24.57
C THR A 381 -24.44 -6.50 -24.77
N SER A 382 -25.04 -7.02 -25.84
CA SER A 382 -24.61 -8.31 -26.42
C SER A 382 -23.16 -8.19 -26.93
N TYR A 383 -22.54 -9.33 -27.27
CA TYR A 383 -21.13 -9.45 -27.72
C TYR A 383 -20.06 -9.41 -26.60
N LEU A 384 -20.39 -9.96 -25.43
CA LEU A 384 -19.44 -10.42 -24.40
C LEU A 384 -19.55 -11.94 -24.19
N SER A 385 -19.44 -12.68 -25.29
CA SER A 385 -19.40 -14.16 -25.33
C SER A 385 -18.12 -14.69 -26.00
N CYS A 386 -17.03 -13.93 -25.90
CA CYS A 386 -15.68 -14.44 -26.11
C CYS A 386 -15.04 -14.63 -24.73
N TYR A 387 -14.33 -15.75 -24.57
CA TYR A 387 -13.73 -16.24 -23.33
C TYR A 387 -14.73 -16.74 -22.27
N ASN A 388 -14.30 -17.75 -21.52
CA ASN A 388 -15.12 -18.50 -20.59
C ASN A 388 -14.82 -18.00 -19.16
N ASN A 389 -15.65 -17.10 -18.63
CA ASN A 389 -15.44 -16.50 -17.31
C ASN A 389 -15.27 -17.52 -16.17
N ASN A 390 -15.81 -18.74 -16.34
CA ASN A 390 -15.61 -19.85 -15.41
C ASN A 390 -14.13 -20.27 -15.27
N ASP A 391 -13.32 -20.15 -16.34
CA ASP A 391 -11.91 -20.59 -16.34
C ASP A 391 -11.00 -19.56 -15.65
N ILE A 392 -11.29 -18.26 -15.81
CA ILE A 392 -10.66 -17.16 -15.06
C ILE A 392 -10.92 -17.35 -13.56
N LEU A 393 -12.17 -17.65 -13.19
CA LEU A 393 -12.53 -17.96 -11.80
C LEU A 393 -11.85 -19.25 -11.31
N ALA A 394 -11.81 -20.32 -12.12
CA ALA A 394 -11.16 -21.58 -11.75
C ALA A 394 -9.66 -21.40 -11.48
N LEU A 395 -8.98 -20.59 -12.30
CA LEU A 395 -7.56 -20.27 -12.12
C LEU A 395 -7.36 -19.41 -10.86
N GLY A 396 -8.17 -18.37 -10.64
CA GLY A 396 -8.09 -17.53 -9.44
C GLY A 396 -8.34 -18.31 -8.14
N VAL A 397 -9.34 -19.20 -8.12
CA VAL A 397 -9.62 -20.08 -6.98
C VAL A 397 -8.46 -21.04 -6.72
N ARG A 398 -7.93 -21.71 -7.76
CA ARG A 398 -6.79 -22.63 -7.62
C ARG A 398 -5.54 -21.91 -7.13
N ASP A 399 -5.24 -20.75 -7.69
CA ASP A 399 -4.09 -19.91 -7.33
C ASP A 399 -4.14 -19.48 -5.87
N PHE A 400 -5.31 -19.03 -5.41
CA PHE A 400 -5.53 -18.63 -4.03
C PHE A 400 -5.39 -19.80 -3.05
N SER A 401 -6.12 -20.90 -3.29
CA SER A 401 -6.08 -22.09 -2.42
C SER A 401 -4.69 -22.73 -2.36
N ALA A 402 -3.93 -22.74 -3.46
CA ALA A 402 -2.56 -23.23 -3.47
C ALA A 402 -1.64 -22.37 -2.57
N SER A 403 -1.74 -21.04 -2.64
CA SER A 403 -1.02 -20.15 -1.73
C SER A 403 -1.38 -20.39 -0.26
N GLN A 404 -2.65 -20.63 0.07
CA GLN A 404 -3.06 -20.81 1.48
C GLN A 404 -2.37 -22.00 2.15
N PHE A 405 -2.11 -23.10 1.43
CA PHE A 405 -1.36 -24.23 1.99
C PHE A 405 0.08 -23.81 2.35
N THR A 406 0.79 -23.19 1.41
CA THR A 406 2.13 -22.63 1.63
C THR A 406 2.14 -21.65 2.81
N TYR A 407 1.12 -20.79 2.90
CA TYR A 407 1.03 -19.79 3.97
C TYR A 407 0.92 -20.39 5.37
N GLN A 408 0.21 -21.51 5.52
CA GLN A 408 0.09 -22.19 6.80
C GLN A 408 1.38 -22.90 7.22
N GLU A 409 2.13 -23.47 6.27
CA GLU A 409 3.45 -24.07 6.54
C GLU A 409 4.49 -23.00 6.90
N GLU A 410 4.51 -21.87 6.18
CA GLU A 410 5.37 -20.73 6.52
C GLU A 410 5.06 -20.20 7.93
N LEU A 411 3.79 -19.99 8.27
CA LEU A 411 3.40 -19.52 9.60
C LEU A 411 3.76 -20.53 10.72
N ARG A 412 3.64 -21.84 10.47
CA ARG A 412 4.09 -22.89 11.42
C ARG A 412 5.60 -22.86 11.63
N HIS A 413 6.38 -22.69 10.56
CA HIS A 413 7.83 -22.57 10.64
C HIS A 413 8.25 -21.34 11.46
N ILE A 414 7.63 -20.17 11.25
CA ILE A 414 7.97 -18.96 12.01
C ILE A 414 7.51 -19.08 13.48
N ASP A 415 6.36 -19.68 13.75
CA ASP A 415 5.89 -20.01 15.12
C ASP A 415 6.82 -20.98 15.87
N SER A 416 7.49 -21.90 15.16
CA SER A 416 8.57 -22.73 15.71
C SER A 416 9.83 -21.93 16.01
N TRP A 417 10.32 -21.16 15.02
CA TRP A 417 11.52 -20.31 15.16
C TRP A 417 11.41 -19.30 16.31
N VAL A 418 10.22 -18.74 16.57
CA VAL A 418 9.96 -17.85 17.72
C VAL A 418 10.32 -18.52 19.05
N LYS A 419 9.98 -19.81 19.21
CA LYS A 419 10.18 -20.58 20.45
C LYS A 419 11.60 -21.11 20.57
N GLU A 420 12.18 -21.51 19.45
CA GLU A 420 13.59 -21.90 19.33
C GLU A 420 14.51 -20.71 19.66
N SER A 421 14.13 -19.50 19.22
CA SER A 421 14.78 -18.23 19.54
C SER A 421 14.40 -17.67 20.91
N ARG A 422 13.63 -18.39 21.73
CA ARG A 422 13.18 -18.02 23.09
C ARG A 422 12.37 -16.71 23.19
N LEU A 423 11.87 -16.17 22.07
CA LEU A 423 11.14 -14.89 22.01
C LEU A 423 9.75 -14.97 22.65
N ASP A 424 9.28 -16.16 23.02
CA ASP A 424 8.07 -16.41 23.83
C ASP A 424 8.32 -16.42 25.35
N GLN A 425 9.59 -16.34 25.77
CA GLN A 425 9.99 -16.33 27.18
C GLN A 425 10.19 -14.89 27.71
N LEU A 426 10.31 -13.90 26.82
CA LEU A 426 10.46 -12.48 27.17
C LEU A 426 9.11 -11.88 27.61
N PRO A 427 8.93 -11.51 28.89
CA PRO A 427 7.61 -11.13 29.43
C PRO A 427 7.08 -9.78 28.94
N PHE A 428 7.95 -8.95 28.34
CA PHE A 428 7.62 -7.64 27.76
C PHE A 428 7.21 -7.71 26.28
N ALA A 429 7.52 -8.81 25.57
CA ALA A 429 7.61 -8.79 24.12
C ALA A 429 6.30 -9.11 23.37
N ARG A 430 5.76 -8.14 22.63
CA ARG A 430 4.58 -8.28 21.76
C ARG A 430 5.00 -8.80 20.38
N GLN A 431 5.11 -10.12 20.22
CA GLN A 431 5.61 -10.75 18.98
C GLN A 431 4.88 -10.33 17.68
N LYS A 432 3.56 -10.05 17.73
CA LYS A 432 2.72 -9.63 16.59
C LYS A 432 2.81 -10.51 15.31
N LEU A 433 3.31 -11.75 15.42
CA LEU A 433 3.58 -12.69 14.33
C LEU A 433 2.49 -12.75 13.25
N ALA A 434 1.24 -12.94 13.64
CA ALA A 434 0.11 -13.04 12.72
C ALA A 434 -0.08 -11.80 11.82
N TYR A 435 0.26 -10.60 12.32
CA TYR A 435 0.11 -9.34 11.59
C TYR A 435 1.27 -9.10 10.60
N PHE A 436 2.51 -9.45 10.96
CA PHE A 436 3.63 -9.41 10.02
C PHE A 436 3.55 -10.51 8.97
N TYR A 437 3.07 -11.69 9.34
CA TYR A 437 2.82 -12.74 8.37
C TYR A 437 1.66 -12.38 7.41
N LEU A 438 0.59 -11.74 7.90
CA LEU A 438 -0.44 -11.15 7.05
C LEU A 438 0.11 -10.06 6.11
N SER A 439 1.00 -9.19 6.58
CA SER A 439 1.57 -8.13 5.74
C SER A 439 2.46 -8.69 4.63
N ALA A 440 3.25 -9.73 4.92
CA ALA A 440 4.03 -10.50 3.95
C ALA A 440 3.12 -11.24 2.94
N ALA A 441 2.25 -12.14 3.40
CA ALA A 441 1.38 -12.97 2.56
C ALA A 441 0.31 -12.17 1.79
N GLY A 442 -0.05 -10.98 2.31
CA GLY A 442 -0.99 -10.05 1.69
C GLY A 442 -0.41 -9.26 0.51
N THR A 443 0.91 -9.13 0.39
CA THR A 443 1.60 -8.26 -0.59
C THR A 443 2.68 -8.97 -1.43
N ILE A 444 3.27 -10.04 -0.92
CA ILE A 444 4.26 -10.90 -1.59
C ILE A 444 3.63 -12.28 -1.84
N PHE A 445 2.46 -12.29 -2.48
CA PHE A 445 1.60 -13.49 -2.63
C PHE A 445 2.04 -14.50 -3.71
N THR A 446 3.11 -14.20 -4.45
CA THR A 446 3.72 -15.06 -5.47
C THR A 446 4.40 -16.27 -4.79
N PRO A 447 3.96 -17.52 -5.01
CA PRO A 447 4.43 -18.70 -4.25
C PRO A 447 5.95 -18.81 -4.12
N GLU A 448 6.66 -18.54 -5.22
CA GLU A 448 8.11 -18.63 -5.39
C GLU A 448 8.91 -17.74 -4.42
N LEU A 449 8.30 -16.69 -3.87
CA LEU A 449 8.93 -15.73 -2.95
C LEU A 449 8.75 -16.12 -1.46
N SER A 450 8.92 -17.40 -1.15
CA SER A 450 8.73 -17.95 0.21
C SER A 450 9.74 -17.41 1.22
N ASP A 451 11.05 -17.44 0.90
CA ASP A 451 12.08 -16.87 1.76
C ASP A 451 11.88 -15.37 2.03
N ALA A 452 11.41 -14.60 1.03
CA ALA A 452 11.08 -13.19 1.21
C ALA A 452 9.93 -12.97 2.21
N ARG A 453 8.88 -13.82 2.18
CA ARG A 453 7.79 -13.77 3.17
C ARG A 453 8.26 -14.16 4.57
N ILE A 454 9.07 -15.22 4.68
CA ILE A 454 9.61 -15.70 5.96
C ILE A 454 10.52 -14.63 6.58
N LEU A 455 11.44 -14.03 5.80
CA LEU A 455 12.29 -12.92 6.21
C LEU A 455 11.45 -11.74 6.73
N TRP A 456 10.48 -11.29 5.94
CA TRP A 456 9.65 -10.13 6.26
C TRP A 456 8.87 -10.34 7.57
N ALA A 457 8.39 -11.56 7.79
CA ALA A 457 7.71 -11.93 9.03
C ALA A 457 8.69 -12.09 10.22
N LYS A 458 9.82 -12.80 10.07
CA LYS A 458 10.86 -12.93 11.12
C LYS A 458 11.34 -11.55 11.59
N ASN A 459 11.73 -10.69 10.66
CA ASN A 459 12.29 -9.38 10.99
C ASN A 459 11.23 -8.44 11.56
N GLY A 460 9.96 -8.54 11.13
CA GLY A 460 8.84 -7.84 11.75
C GLY A 460 8.64 -8.21 13.23
N VAL A 461 8.69 -9.52 13.55
CA VAL A 461 8.68 -10.01 14.94
C VAL A 461 9.87 -9.43 15.70
N LEU A 462 11.10 -9.59 15.21
CA LEU A 462 12.32 -9.08 15.86
C LEU A 462 12.24 -7.58 16.14
N THR A 463 11.83 -6.78 15.15
CA THR A 463 11.73 -5.32 15.32
C THR A 463 10.72 -4.92 16.40
N THR A 464 9.66 -5.69 16.62
CA THR A 464 8.68 -5.42 17.68
C THR A 464 9.16 -5.90 19.05
N VAL A 465 9.93 -6.99 19.11
CA VAL A 465 10.63 -7.40 20.35
C VAL A 465 11.65 -6.34 20.77
N VAL A 466 12.39 -5.77 19.81
CA VAL A 466 13.35 -4.69 20.06
C VAL A 466 12.65 -3.38 20.45
N ASP A 467 11.56 -2.99 19.76
CA ASP A 467 10.67 -1.89 20.15
C ASP A 467 10.27 -2.00 21.63
N ASP A 468 9.68 -3.13 22.04
CA ASP A 468 9.31 -3.37 23.43
C ASP A 468 10.49 -3.39 24.41
N PHE A 469 11.67 -3.83 23.98
CA PHE A 469 12.87 -3.84 24.84
C PHE A 469 13.38 -2.42 25.11
N PHE A 470 13.45 -1.56 24.08
CA PHE A 470 13.82 -0.15 24.22
C PHE A 470 12.73 0.69 24.91
N ASP A 471 11.45 0.31 24.76
CA ASP A 471 10.34 1.09 25.34
C ASP A 471 10.00 0.75 26.79
N VAL A 472 10.10 -0.53 27.19
CA VAL A 472 9.62 -1.03 28.49
C VAL A 472 10.53 -2.10 29.11
N GLY A 473 11.18 -2.93 28.31
CA GLY A 473 11.78 -4.20 28.75
C GLY A 473 13.17 -4.10 29.37
N GLY A 474 14.04 -3.20 28.89
CA GLY A 474 15.46 -3.14 29.26
C GLY A 474 15.87 -1.90 30.06
N SER A 475 16.92 -2.03 30.87
CA SER A 475 17.63 -0.89 31.47
C SER A 475 18.60 -0.24 30.47
N THR A 476 19.04 1.00 30.73
CA THR A 476 20.00 1.69 29.85
C THR A 476 21.26 0.86 29.59
N GLU A 477 21.76 0.15 30.61
CA GLU A 477 22.93 -0.72 30.54
C GLU A 477 22.67 -1.98 29.68
N GLU A 478 21.45 -2.54 29.72
CA GLU A 478 21.03 -3.63 28.81
C GLU A 478 20.99 -3.16 27.35
N LEU A 479 20.50 -1.94 27.10
CA LEU A 479 20.41 -1.36 25.76
C LEU A 479 21.79 -1.00 25.21
N GLU A 480 22.65 -0.36 26.00
CA GLU A 480 24.05 -0.09 25.66
C GLU A 480 24.83 -1.38 25.35
N ASN A 481 24.62 -2.46 26.14
CA ASN A 481 25.22 -3.77 25.89
C ASN A 481 24.74 -4.39 24.57
N LEU A 482 23.43 -4.32 24.27
CA LEU A 482 22.86 -4.78 23.01
C LEU A 482 23.42 -4.01 21.80
N VAL A 483 23.54 -2.68 21.87
CA VAL A 483 24.18 -1.88 20.80
C VAL A 483 25.64 -2.29 20.62
N THR A 484 26.40 -2.39 21.71
CA THR A 484 27.83 -2.78 21.67
C THR A 484 28.05 -4.16 21.04
N LEU A 485 27.18 -5.13 21.36
CA LEU A 485 27.22 -6.48 20.77
C LEU A 485 26.98 -6.47 19.25
N VAL A 486 26.11 -5.59 18.75
CA VAL A 486 25.86 -5.44 17.30
C VAL A 486 26.97 -4.63 16.61
N GLU A 487 27.52 -3.60 17.26
CA GLU A 487 28.70 -2.86 16.77
C GLU A 487 29.93 -3.76 16.63
N MET A 488 30.10 -4.73 17.53
CA MET A 488 31.20 -5.69 17.53
C MET A 488 30.83 -7.03 16.89
N TRP A 489 29.97 -7.07 15.86
CA TRP A 489 29.39 -8.30 15.28
C TRP A 489 30.33 -9.51 15.17
N ASP A 490 31.48 -9.37 14.49
CA ASP A 490 32.45 -10.46 14.28
C ASP A 490 33.25 -10.83 15.54
N GLU A 491 33.28 -9.91 16.51
CA GLU A 491 34.02 -10.01 17.77
C GLU A 491 33.11 -10.12 19.01
N HIS A 492 31.81 -10.34 18.82
CA HIS A 492 30.80 -10.26 19.89
C HIS A 492 31.10 -11.20 21.07
N HIS A 493 31.78 -12.31 20.81
CA HIS A 493 32.28 -13.27 21.79
C HIS A 493 33.28 -12.71 22.82
N LYS A 494 33.75 -11.47 22.64
CA LYS A 494 34.60 -10.72 23.58
C LYS A 494 33.80 -9.87 24.57
N ILE A 495 32.49 -9.75 24.36
CA ILE A 495 31.55 -8.96 25.18
C ILE A 495 30.64 -9.93 25.93
N GLU A 496 30.53 -9.75 27.24
CA GLU A 496 29.60 -10.53 28.08
C GLU A 496 28.17 -9.97 27.92
N PHE A 497 27.17 -10.86 27.89
CA PHE A 497 25.76 -10.46 27.94
C PHE A 497 25.43 -9.90 29.33
N TYR A 498 24.89 -8.69 29.39
CA TYR A 498 24.51 -8.04 30.65
C TYR A 498 23.33 -8.75 31.33
N SER A 499 22.44 -9.36 30.56
CA SER A 499 21.32 -10.17 31.06
C SER A 499 20.91 -11.28 30.09
N GLU A 500 20.11 -12.22 30.58
CA GLU A 500 19.45 -13.24 29.76
C GLU A 500 18.48 -12.63 28.73
N HIS A 501 17.92 -11.43 28.98
CA HIS A 501 17.12 -10.73 27.97
C HIS A 501 18.00 -10.27 26.80
N VAL A 502 19.17 -9.68 27.08
CA VAL A 502 20.12 -9.27 26.04
C VAL A 502 20.67 -10.48 25.29
N GLU A 503 20.99 -11.58 25.98
CA GLU A 503 21.37 -12.85 25.35
C GLU A 503 20.31 -13.33 24.34
N ILE A 504 19.03 -13.38 24.73
CA ILE A 504 17.93 -13.82 23.87
C ILE A 504 17.76 -12.86 22.67
N VAL A 505 17.66 -11.55 22.91
CA VAL A 505 17.41 -10.55 21.85
C VAL A 505 18.58 -10.50 20.87
N PHE A 506 19.82 -10.42 21.36
CA PHE A 506 21.00 -10.45 20.50
C PHE A 506 21.10 -11.77 19.71
N SER A 507 20.95 -12.92 20.37
CA SER A 507 21.10 -14.23 19.69
C SER A 507 20.04 -14.44 18.61
N ALA A 508 18.81 -13.94 18.81
CA ALA A 508 17.75 -14.00 17.82
C ALA A 508 18.03 -13.09 16.61
N ILE A 509 18.56 -11.87 16.83
CA ILE A 509 19.02 -10.98 15.75
C ILE A 509 20.22 -11.61 15.03
N TYR A 510 21.27 -12.01 15.76
CA TYR A 510 22.51 -12.56 15.23
C TYR A 510 22.26 -13.81 14.37
N THR A 511 21.52 -14.79 14.89
CA THR A 511 21.22 -16.01 14.14
C THR A 511 20.40 -15.70 12.88
N SER A 512 19.37 -14.86 13.00
CA SER A 512 18.50 -14.53 11.86
C SER A 512 19.22 -13.70 10.79
N VAL A 513 20.05 -12.73 11.17
CA VAL A 513 20.81 -11.89 10.22
C VAL A 513 21.86 -12.71 9.48
N ASN A 514 22.56 -13.63 10.15
CA ASN A 514 23.52 -14.51 9.47
C ASN A 514 22.81 -15.57 8.58
N GLU A 515 21.72 -16.20 9.04
CA GLU A 515 20.88 -17.11 8.21
C GLU A 515 20.40 -16.42 6.92
N LEU A 516 19.90 -15.18 7.06
CA LEU A 516 19.39 -14.39 5.93
C LEU A 516 20.52 -13.83 5.07
N GLY A 517 21.65 -13.48 5.68
CA GLY A 517 22.87 -13.04 5.02
C GLY A 517 23.44 -14.11 4.09
N GLU A 518 23.59 -15.36 4.56
CA GLU A 518 24.03 -16.48 3.73
C GLU A 518 23.08 -16.70 2.53
N LYS A 519 21.75 -16.78 2.79
CA LYS A 519 20.74 -16.97 1.73
C LYS A 519 20.73 -15.84 0.71
N ALA A 520 20.72 -14.59 1.17
CA ALA A 520 20.72 -13.43 0.29
C ALA A 520 22.02 -13.37 -0.53
N SER A 521 23.17 -13.66 0.09
CA SER A 521 24.46 -13.63 -0.60
C SER A 521 24.56 -14.65 -1.73
N LEU A 522 23.98 -15.85 -1.53
CA LEU A 522 23.84 -16.88 -2.57
C LEU A 522 22.90 -16.47 -3.72
N LEU A 523 21.85 -15.67 -3.45
CA LEU A 523 20.97 -15.14 -4.50
C LEU A 523 21.61 -13.97 -5.27
N GLN A 524 22.54 -13.25 -4.64
CA GLN A 524 23.14 -12.01 -5.15
C GLN A 524 24.55 -12.19 -5.79
N ASP A 525 25.16 -13.38 -5.67
CA ASP A 525 26.57 -13.69 -6.02
C ASP A 525 27.61 -12.75 -5.34
N ARG A 526 27.28 -12.22 -4.16
CA ARG A 526 28.14 -11.33 -3.36
C ARG A 526 27.76 -11.45 -1.90
N ASP A 527 28.67 -11.17 -0.97
CA ASP A 527 28.26 -10.96 0.42
C ASP A 527 27.37 -9.71 0.53
N VAL A 528 26.31 -9.82 1.32
CA VAL A 528 25.44 -8.71 1.74
C VAL A 528 25.29 -8.60 3.26
N THR A 529 25.87 -9.54 4.01
CA THR A 529 25.62 -9.75 5.45
C THR A 529 26.00 -8.51 6.25
N LYS A 530 27.15 -7.89 5.95
CA LYS A 530 27.59 -6.63 6.58
C LYS A 530 26.53 -5.52 6.46
N HIS A 531 25.92 -5.34 5.29
CA HIS A 531 24.87 -4.34 5.08
C HIS A 531 23.58 -4.69 5.85
N LEU A 532 23.28 -5.99 6.07
CA LEU A 532 22.17 -6.39 6.95
C LEU A 532 22.44 -6.03 8.43
N VAL A 533 23.69 -6.15 8.89
CA VAL A 533 24.12 -5.72 10.23
C VAL A 533 24.04 -4.20 10.37
N GLU A 534 24.48 -3.45 9.37
CA GLU A 534 24.42 -1.97 9.36
C GLU A 534 22.97 -1.47 9.46
N ILE A 535 22.01 -2.09 8.74
CA ILE A 535 20.58 -1.77 8.86
C ILE A 535 20.04 -1.97 10.29
N TRP A 536 20.49 -2.99 11.02
CA TRP A 536 20.11 -3.20 12.42
C TRP A 536 20.80 -2.22 13.36
N LEU A 537 22.07 -1.90 13.11
CA LEU A 537 22.85 -0.99 13.92
C LEU A 537 22.33 0.44 13.86
N ASP A 538 21.93 0.92 12.68
CA ASP A 538 21.34 2.25 12.51
C ASP A 538 19.99 2.37 13.23
N LEU A 539 19.16 1.32 13.19
CA LEU A 539 17.92 1.26 13.99
C LEU A 539 18.22 1.39 15.49
N LEU A 540 19.14 0.58 16.02
CA LEU A 540 19.48 0.54 17.44
C LEU A 540 20.08 1.86 17.93
N ARG A 541 20.93 2.52 17.13
CA ARG A 541 21.48 3.85 17.42
C ARG A 541 20.39 4.93 17.43
N SER A 542 19.46 4.92 16.47
CA SER A 542 18.31 5.83 16.49
C SER A 542 17.36 5.57 17.66
N MET A 543 17.20 4.32 18.10
CA MET A 543 16.42 4.00 19.32
C MET A 543 17.13 4.51 20.59
N MET A 544 18.47 4.40 20.69
CA MET A 544 19.23 5.05 21.76
C MET A 544 19.04 6.58 21.79
N THR A 545 18.92 7.24 20.63
CA THR A 545 18.60 8.69 20.57
C THR A 545 17.24 9.00 21.20
N GLU A 546 16.22 8.13 21.06
CA GLU A 546 14.93 8.32 21.76
C GLU A 546 15.02 8.04 23.26
N VAL A 547 15.91 7.13 23.70
CA VAL A 547 16.22 6.92 25.12
C VAL A 547 16.92 8.14 25.71
N GLU A 548 17.87 8.75 25.00
CA GLU A 548 18.51 10.01 25.40
C GLU A 548 17.49 11.15 25.51
N TRP A 549 16.59 11.31 24.54
CA TRP A 549 15.52 12.32 24.59
C TRP A 549 14.59 12.11 25.79
N ARG A 550 14.18 10.88 26.04
CA ARG A 550 13.29 10.49 27.16
C ARG A 550 13.94 10.72 28.53
N THR A 551 15.19 10.30 28.70
CA THR A 551 15.93 10.42 29.97
C THR A 551 16.33 11.86 30.28
N SER A 552 16.70 12.64 29.26
CA SER A 552 16.99 14.08 29.41
C SER A 552 15.74 14.98 29.46
N SER A 553 14.55 14.44 29.20
CA SER A 553 13.30 15.19 28.98
C SER A 553 13.41 16.25 27.87
N TYR A 554 14.23 15.98 26.85
CA TYR A 554 14.41 16.85 25.69
C TYR A 554 13.25 16.68 24.70
N VAL A 555 12.73 17.79 24.20
CA VAL A 555 11.68 17.82 23.17
C VAL A 555 12.31 18.26 21.84
N PRO A 556 12.48 17.37 20.85
CA PRO A 556 13.07 17.70 19.56
C PRO A 556 12.23 18.68 18.74
N THR A 557 12.84 19.32 17.75
CA THR A 557 12.10 19.98 16.66
C THR A 557 11.35 18.94 15.82
N ALA A 558 10.38 19.39 15.01
CA ALA A 558 9.64 18.50 14.11
C ALA A 558 10.55 17.83 13.05
N GLU A 559 11.63 18.50 12.65
CA GLU A 559 12.60 18.01 11.66
C GLU A 559 13.56 16.98 12.27
N GLU A 560 14.12 17.27 13.45
CA GLU A 560 14.93 16.30 14.23
C GLU A 560 14.11 15.06 14.58
N TYR A 561 12.86 15.24 15.04
CA TYR A 561 11.96 14.13 15.34
C TYR A 561 11.72 13.24 14.13
N ILE A 562 11.22 13.78 13.01
CA ILE A 562 10.88 12.95 11.84
C ILE A 562 12.11 12.29 11.21
N THR A 563 13.29 12.91 11.30
CA THR A 563 14.54 12.32 10.81
C THR A 563 14.88 11.04 11.59
N ASN A 564 14.83 11.07 12.92
CA ASN A 564 15.10 9.89 13.75
C ASN A 564 13.93 8.89 13.77
N ALA A 565 12.70 9.40 13.87
CA ALA A 565 11.49 8.61 14.00
C ALA A 565 11.14 7.82 12.72
N ALA A 566 11.69 8.21 11.56
CA ALA A 566 11.65 7.43 10.33
C ALA A 566 12.57 6.18 10.39
N LEU A 567 13.64 6.20 11.18
CA LEU A 567 14.46 5.02 11.46
C LEU A 567 13.82 4.15 12.54
N THR A 568 13.42 4.74 13.68
CA THR A 568 12.83 3.98 14.82
C THR A 568 11.47 3.34 14.52
N PHE A 569 10.77 3.76 13.46
CA PHE A 569 9.60 3.04 12.94
C PHE A 569 9.95 1.67 12.31
N ALA A 570 11.23 1.28 12.34
CA ALA A 570 11.76 -0.07 12.19
C ALA A 570 11.44 -0.80 10.87
N LEU A 571 10.98 -0.09 9.84
CA LEU A 571 10.77 -0.68 8.51
C LEU A 571 12.09 -1.10 7.82
N GLY A 572 13.23 -0.56 8.25
CA GLY A 572 14.56 -0.82 7.69
C GLY A 572 14.88 -2.32 7.65
N PRO A 573 15.01 -3.00 8.80
CA PRO A 573 15.24 -4.45 8.86
C PRO A 573 14.18 -5.32 8.17
N ILE A 574 12.97 -4.82 7.94
CA ILE A 574 11.91 -5.58 7.27
C ILE A 574 12.03 -5.49 5.74
N VAL A 575 12.09 -4.27 5.21
CA VAL A 575 11.96 -4.01 3.77
C VAL A 575 13.31 -4.11 3.06
N LEU A 576 14.38 -3.55 3.64
CA LEU A 576 15.68 -3.43 2.97
C LEU A 576 16.36 -4.80 2.75
N PRO A 577 16.37 -5.74 3.71
CA PRO A 577 16.86 -7.10 3.46
C PRO A 577 15.99 -7.87 2.45
N ALA A 578 14.68 -7.63 2.40
CA ALA A 578 13.76 -8.29 1.48
C ALA A 578 14.03 -7.95 0.00
N LEU A 579 14.66 -6.80 -0.28
CA LEU A 579 15.07 -6.40 -1.64
C LEU A 579 15.98 -7.46 -2.28
N TYR A 580 16.87 -8.09 -1.50
CA TYR A 580 17.81 -9.10 -1.99
C TYR A 580 17.15 -10.45 -2.36
N PHE A 581 15.85 -10.62 -2.07
CA PHE A 581 15.08 -11.83 -2.38
C PHE A 581 14.08 -11.61 -3.53
N VAL A 582 14.04 -10.42 -4.15
CA VAL A 582 13.09 -10.11 -5.24
C VAL A 582 13.77 -9.50 -6.47
N GLY A 583 13.34 -9.93 -7.66
CA GLY A 583 13.74 -9.30 -8.92
C GLY A 583 15.21 -9.57 -9.31
N PRO A 584 15.85 -8.62 -10.05
CA PRO A 584 17.25 -8.71 -10.44
C PRO A 584 18.23 -8.54 -9.27
N LYS A 585 19.50 -8.88 -9.52
CA LYS A 585 20.60 -8.66 -8.56
C LYS A 585 20.84 -7.17 -8.29
N ILE A 586 21.17 -6.85 -7.04
CA ILE A 586 21.40 -5.51 -6.48
C ILE A 586 22.90 -5.38 -6.12
N PRO A 587 23.74 -4.83 -7.01
CA PRO A 587 25.15 -4.57 -6.71
C PRO A 587 25.31 -3.40 -5.73
N GLU A 588 26.46 -3.29 -5.06
CA GLU A 588 26.67 -2.31 -3.98
C GLU A 588 26.33 -0.85 -4.35
N PRO A 589 26.71 -0.32 -5.54
CA PRO A 589 26.38 1.06 -5.90
C PRO A 589 24.87 1.37 -6.04
N VAL A 590 24.00 0.34 -5.97
CA VAL A 590 22.53 0.48 -6.02
C VAL A 590 21.93 0.61 -4.61
N VAL A 591 22.62 0.16 -3.55
CA VAL A 591 22.25 0.50 -2.15
C VAL A 591 22.90 1.80 -1.68
N GLU A 592 24.01 2.21 -2.29
CA GLU A 592 24.62 3.54 -2.10
C GLU A 592 23.87 4.67 -2.84
N ASP A 593 22.93 4.35 -3.75
CA ASP A 593 22.27 5.35 -4.59
C ASP A 593 21.30 6.26 -3.81
N PRO A 594 21.20 7.57 -4.11
CA PRO A 594 20.23 8.46 -3.49
C PRO A 594 18.76 8.00 -3.61
N GLU A 595 18.39 7.28 -4.69
CA GLU A 595 17.04 6.73 -4.85
C GLU A 595 16.70 5.67 -3.80
N TYR A 596 17.67 4.85 -3.38
CA TYR A 596 17.50 3.86 -2.32
C TYR A 596 17.03 4.52 -1.01
N ASN A 597 17.79 5.55 -0.63
CA ASN A 597 17.60 6.30 0.61
C ASN A 597 16.31 7.13 0.57
N GLU A 598 15.96 7.71 -0.58
CA GLU A 598 14.72 8.47 -0.74
C GLU A 598 13.47 7.57 -0.75
N LEU A 599 13.51 6.39 -1.40
CA LEU A 599 12.44 5.39 -1.32
C LEU A 599 12.22 4.93 0.12
N PHE A 600 13.29 4.65 0.87
CA PHE A 600 13.22 4.30 2.29
C PHE A 600 12.61 5.44 3.12
N ARG A 601 13.12 6.66 2.96
CA ARG A 601 12.67 7.86 3.70
C ARG A 601 11.20 8.14 3.46
N LEU A 602 10.75 8.20 2.20
CA LEU A 602 9.35 8.45 1.84
C LEU A 602 8.40 7.39 2.43
N MET A 603 8.77 6.11 2.33
CA MET A 603 8.02 5.00 2.92
C MET A 603 7.92 5.14 4.45
N SER A 604 9.05 5.35 5.13
CA SER A 604 9.10 5.31 6.58
C SER A 604 8.58 6.59 7.25
N THR A 605 8.79 7.77 6.65
CA THR A 605 8.10 9.00 7.06
C THR A 605 6.59 8.88 6.87
N CYS A 606 6.10 8.31 5.77
CA CYS A 606 4.66 8.05 5.59
C CYS A 606 4.12 7.11 6.69
N GLY A 607 4.84 6.02 6.97
CA GLY A 607 4.48 5.05 8.00
C GLY A 607 4.44 5.63 9.41
N ARG A 608 5.50 6.35 9.83
CA ARG A 608 5.61 7.03 11.12
C ARG A 608 4.50 8.06 11.31
N LEU A 609 4.28 8.94 10.32
CA LEU A 609 3.23 9.96 10.41
C LEU A 609 1.82 9.34 10.50
N LEU A 610 1.55 8.23 9.81
CA LEU A 610 0.30 7.48 9.92
C LEU A 610 0.12 6.84 11.31
N ASN A 611 1.20 6.30 11.89
CA ASN A 611 1.23 5.74 13.24
C ASN A 611 0.90 6.83 14.28
N ASP A 612 1.72 7.88 14.38
CA ASP A 612 1.55 9.02 15.28
C ASP A 612 0.12 9.62 15.20
N ALA A 613 -0.42 9.74 13.99
CA ALA A 613 -1.76 10.27 13.75
C ALA A 613 -2.87 9.49 14.46
N GLN A 614 -2.65 8.24 14.89
CA GLN A 614 -3.59 7.43 15.65
C GLN A 614 -3.12 7.11 17.07
N THR A 615 -1.80 7.00 17.30
CA THR A 615 -1.25 6.56 18.57
C THR A 615 -1.00 7.67 19.58
N TYR A 616 -1.01 8.94 19.15
CA TYR A 616 -0.56 10.08 19.96
C TYR A 616 -1.14 10.14 21.39
N GLU A 617 -2.42 9.77 21.56
CA GLU A 617 -3.11 9.88 22.85
C GLU A 617 -2.73 8.78 23.84
N ARG A 618 -2.18 7.67 23.36
CA ARG A 618 -1.56 6.64 24.21
C ARG A 618 -0.16 7.09 24.61
N GLU A 619 0.68 7.38 23.63
CA GLU A 619 2.08 7.77 23.83
C GLU A 619 2.25 9.00 24.73
N TYR A 620 1.39 10.01 24.56
CA TYR A 620 1.38 11.19 25.44
C TYR A 620 1.07 10.84 26.92
N LYS A 621 0.27 9.80 27.17
CA LYS A 621 0.01 9.28 28.54
C LYS A 621 1.15 8.39 29.05
N GLU A 622 1.92 7.79 28.15
CA GLU A 622 3.17 7.07 28.45
C GLU A 622 4.37 8.03 28.62
N GLY A 623 4.19 9.34 28.39
CA GLY A 623 5.25 10.35 28.47
C GLY A 623 6.17 10.42 27.24
N LYS A 624 5.80 9.76 26.14
CA LYS A 624 6.55 9.74 24.87
C LYS A 624 6.18 10.95 24.00
N VAL A 625 7.12 11.39 23.18
CA VAL A 625 6.93 12.46 22.19
C VAL A 625 6.65 11.88 20.80
N ASN A 626 5.76 12.55 20.07
CA ASN A 626 5.34 12.23 18.70
C ASN A 626 4.99 13.52 17.95
N ILE A 627 4.88 13.48 16.63
CA ILE A 627 4.73 14.69 15.80
C ILE A 627 3.49 15.52 16.20
N VAL A 628 2.40 14.89 16.61
CA VAL A 628 1.16 15.56 17.03
C VAL A 628 1.38 16.39 18.29
N SER A 629 1.99 15.78 19.32
CA SER A 629 2.33 16.47 20.58
C SER A 629 3.37 17.58 20.35
N ILE A 630 4.37 17.33 19.50
CA ILE A 630 5.44 18.28 19.15
C ILE A 630 4.89 19.52 18.45
N LEU A 631 4.00 19.35 17.46
CA LEU A 631 3.36 20.47 16.75
C LEU A 631 2.47 21.31 17.68
N VAL A 632 1.67 20.67 18.53
CA VAL A 632 0.83 21.36 19.54
C VAL A 632 1.72 22.17 20.50
N HIS A 633 2.82 21.60 20.99
CA HIS A 633 3.77 22.29 21.87
C HIS A 633 4.45 23.48 21.17
N GLN A 634 5.00 23.28 19.97
CA GLN A 634 5.67 24.32 19.18
C GLN A 634 4.73 25.46 18.78
N SER A 635 3.42 25.21 18.65
CA SER A 635 2.41 26.23 18.37
C SER A 635 2.17 27.22 19.52
N GLY A 636 2.75 26.99 20.71
CA GLY A 636 2.47 27.78 21.91
C GLY A 636 1.02 27.66 22.39
N GLY A 637 0.34 26.56 22.06
CA GLY A 637 -1.09 26.35 22.34
C GLY A 637 -2.06 27.01 21.35
N SER A 638 -1.58 27.51 20.21
CA SER A 638 -2.45 28.07 19.15
C SER A 638 -3.05 27.00 18.22
N MET A 639 -2.47 25.80 18.19
CA MET A 639 -2.93 24.65 17.40
C MET A 639 -3.58 23.59 18.32
N SER A 640 -4.79 23.14 18.01
CA SER A 640 -5.39 22.01 18.73
C SER A 640 -4.84 20.67 18.22
N ILE A 641 -5.05 19.59 18.97
CA ILE A 641 -4.72 18.22 18.54
C ILE A 641 -5.41 17.87 17.21
N ALA A 642 -6.66 18.31 17.00
CA ALA A 642 -7.40 18.08 15.76
C ALA A 642 -6.84 18.89 14.57
N ASP A 643 -6.20 20.03 14.85
CA ASP A 643 -5.47 20.81 13.85
C ASP A 643 -4.14 20.13 13.51
N ALA A 644 -3.33 19.77 14.52
CA ALA A 644 -2.05 19.08 14.32
C ALA A 644 -2.20 17.78 13.50
N ARG A 645 -3.23 16.96 13.79
CA ARG A 645 -3.57 15.76 13.01
C ARG A 645 -3.99 16.07 11.57
N ARG A 646 -4.52 17.26 11.29
CA ARG A 646 -4.88 17.71 9.93
C ARG A 646 -3.66 18.29 9.20
N GLU A 647 -2.77 19.00 9.87
CA GLU A 647 -1.54 19.52 9.26
C GLU A 647 -0.63 18.37 8.78
N ILE A 648 -0.47 17.29 9.55
CA ILE A 648 0.32 16.12 9.14
C ILE A 648 -0.31 15.28 8.01
N GLN A 649 -1.61 15.44 7.74
CA GLN A 649 -2.25 14.75 6.61
C GLN A 649 -1.65 15.17 5.27
N LYS A 650 -1.21 16.44 5.13
CA LYS A 650 -0.53 16.86 3.90
C LYS A 650 0.79 16.09 3.69
N PRO A 651 1.80 16.15 4.58
CA PRO A 651 3.03 15.36 4.45
C PRO A 651 2.82 13.85 4.25
N ILE A 652 1.78 13.25 4.86
CA ILE A 652 1.39 11.85 4.60
C ILE A 652 1.06 11.64 3.12
N ASP A 653 0.21 12.49 2.54
CA ASP A 653 -0.16 12.42 1.12
C ASP A 653 0.99 12.81 0.19
N THR A 654 1.84 13.78 0.55
CA THR A 654 3.08 14.09 -0.19
C THR A 654 3.95 12.84 -0.29
N CYS A 655 4.29 12.22 0.84
CA CYS A 655 5.16 11.04 0.88
C CYS A 655 4.57 9.86 0.10
N ARG A 656 3.25 9.62 0.18
CA ARG A 656 2.56 8.60 -0.62
C ARG A 656 2.64 8.87 -2.12
N ARG A 657 2.40 10.12 -2.56
CA ARG A 657 2.44 10.51 -3.98
C ARG A 657 3.85 10.38 -4.56
N ASP A 658 4.86 10.90 -3.87
CA ASP A 658 6.25 10.84 -4.30
C ASP A 658 6.82 9.41 -4.27
N LEU A 659 6.45 8.59 -3.28
CA LEU A 659 6.81 7.17 -3.28
C LEU A 659 6.23 6.47 -4.51
N LEU A 660 4.94 6.66 -4.79
CA LEU A 660 4.29 6.08 -5.98
C LEU A 660 4.93 6.58 -7.28
N ARG A 661 5.35 7.85 -7.34
CA ARG A 661 6.08 8.46 -8.47
C ARG A 661 7.39 7.74 -8.76
N LEU A 662 8.22 7.52 -7.74
CA LEU A 662 9.51 6.81 -7.89
C LEU A 662 9.32 5.33 -8.25
N VAL A 663 8.34 4.67 -7.63
CA VAL A 663 8.02 3.25 -7.84
C VAL A 663 7.50 2.97 -9.26
N LEU A 664 6.69 3.87 -9.81
CA LEU A 664 6.18 3.76 -11.19
C LEU A 664 7.17 4.23 -12.24
N SER A 665 8.20 4.99 -11.87
CA SER A 665 9.26 5.43 -12.79
C SER A 665 10.02 4.25 -13.39
N LYS A 666 10.26 4.33 -14.70
CA LYS A 666 11.16 3.43 -15.46
C LYS A 666 12.63 3.88 -15.41
N GLU A 667 12.88 5.07 -14.84
CA GLU A 667 14.21 5.61 -14.56
C GLU A 667 14.60 5.32 -13.10
N GLY A 668 15.88 5.47 -12.78
CA GLY A 668 16.44 5.19 -11.45
C GLY A 668 17.45 4.04 -11.44
N ALA A 669 18.09 3.83 -10.29
CA ALA A 669 19.05 2.74 -10.06
C ALA A 669 18.35 1.48 -9.54
N ILE A 670 17.24 1.63 -8.80
CA ILE A 670 16.57 0.52 -8.13
C ILE A 670 15.69 -0.26 -9.11
N PRO A 671 15.83 -1.60 -9.24
CA PRO A 671 14.93 -2.38 -10.08
C PRO A 671 13.47 -2.30 -9.61
N ARG A 672 12.52 -2.16 -10.54
CA ARG A 672 11.09 -1.98 -10.21
C ARG A 672 10.52 -3.01 -9.21
N PRO A 673 10.80 -4.33 -9.30
CA PRO A 673 10.30 -5.30 -8.31
C PRO A 673 10.77 -5.01 -6.87
N CYS A 674 11.95 -4.40 -6.72
CA CYS A 674 12.51 -3.96 -5.45
C CYS A 674 11.82 -2.65 -5.00
N LYS A 675 11.64 -1.67 -5.91
CA LYS A 675 10.84 -0.44 -5.62
C LYS A 675 9.43 -0.79 -5.12
N GLU A 676 8.78 -1.79 -5.72
CA GLU A 676 7.43 -2.23 -5.34
C GLU A 676 7.33 -2.76 -3.90
N LEU A 677 8.42 -3.20 -3.25
CA LEU A 677 8.39 -3.58 -1.83
C LEU A 677 8.19 -2.36 -0.89
N PHE A 678 8.79 -1.21 -1.20
CA PHE A 678 8.58 0.03 -0.45
C PHE A 678 7.11 0.49 -0.54
N TRP A 679 6.52 0.42 -1.75
CA TRP A 679 5.10 0.70 -1.95
C TRP A 679 4.20 -0.28 -1.17
N LYS A 680 4.53 -1.57 -1.17
CA LYS A 680 3.80 -2.60 -0.42
C LYS A 680 3.85 -2.35 1.09
N MET A 681 4.98 -1.93 1.65
CA MET A 681 5.04 -1.57 3.07
C MET A 681 4.25 -0.28 3.36
N CYS A 682 4.30 0.73 2.49
CA CYS A 682 3.42 1.91 2.61
C CYS A 682 1.93 1.51 2.65
N LYS A 683 1.50 0.57 1.79
CA LYS A 683 0.15 -0.02 1.84
C LYS A 683 -0.16 -0.72 3.16
N VAL A 684 0.81 -1.43 3.74
CA VAL A 684 0.68 -2.08 5.05
C VAL A 684 0.49 -1.04 6.17
N CYS A 685 1.25 0.06 6.14
CA CYS A 685 1.07 1.16 7.10
C CYS A 685 -0.35 1.76 7.01
N TYR A 686 -0.83 2.07 5.80
CA TYR A 686 -2.21 2.54 5.63
C TYR A 686 -3.25 1.48 6.08
N PHE A 687 -3.03 0.20 5.80
CA PHE A 687 -3.95 -0.87 6.22
C PHE A 687 -4.09 -0.95 7.75
N PHE A 688 -3.01 -0.73 8.51
CA PHE A 688 -3.04 -0.75 9.97
C PHE A 688 -3.45 0.58 10.63
N TYR A 689 -3.20 1.73 9.98
CA TYR A 689 -3.34 3.06 10.63
C TYR A 689 -4.32 4.04 9.95
N SER A 690 -4.96 3.71 8.83
CA SER A 690 -5.89 4.64 8.15
C SER A 690 -7.22 4.89 8.88
N GLN A 691 -7.65 3.99 9.77
CA GLN A 691 -8.95 4.06 10.46
C GLN A 691 -8.83 4.09 12.01
N GLY A 692 -7.60 4.27 12.54
CA GLY A 692 -7.25 4.09 13.95
C GLY A 692 -6.06 3.14 14.09
N ASP A 693 -5.54 2.96 15.32
CA ASP A 693 -4.44 2.01 15.58
C ASP A 693 -4.96 0.56 15.64
N ALA A 694 -5.00 -0.09 14.48
CA ALA A 694 -5.36 -1.50 14.37
C ALA A 694 -4.15 -2.44 14.59
N PHE A 695 -2.92 -1.92 14.69
CA PHE A 695 -1.73 -2.73 14.93
C PHE A 695 -1.60 -3.11 16.41
N SER A 696 -1.89 -2.19 17.34
CA SER A 696 -1.80 -2.45 18.78
C SER A 696 -2.86 -3.44 19.29
N SER A 697 -4.09 -3.40 18.79
CA SER A 697 -5.13 -4.40 19.13
C SER A 697 -4.79 -5.79 18.56
N PRO A 698 -4.89 -6.87 19.36
CA PRO A 698 -4.79 -8.26 18.86
C PRO A 698 -5.93 -8.69 17.93
N GLU A 699 -7.10 -8.06 18.03
CA GLU A 699 -8.34 -8.50 17.38
C GLU A 699 -8.67 -7.71 16.11
N ALA A 700 -8.23 -6.45 16.02
CA ALA A 700 -8.69 -5.49 15.01
C ALA A 700 -8.48 -5.93 13.55
N LYS A 701 -7.45 -6.75 13.28
CA LYS A 701 -7.19 -7.37 11.95
C LYS A 701 -7.23 -8.89 11.97
N ALA A 702 -7.72 -9.53 13.03
CA ALA A 702 -7.73 -10.99 13.15
C ALA A 702 -8.58 -11.68 12.07
N ARG A 703 -9.68 -11.05 11.62
CA ARG A 703 -10.51 -11.58 10.53
C ARG A 703 -9.79 -11.55 9.18
N GLU A 704 -8.91 -10.58 8.99
CA GLU A 704 -8.10 -10.39 7.79
C GLU A 704 -6.93 -11.38 7.76
N VAL A 705 -6.33 -11.70 8.92
CA VAL A 705 -5.39 -12.84 9.07
C VAL A 705 -6.11 -14.13 8.65
N ASP A 706 -7.27 -14.40 9.24
CA ASP A 706 -8.09 -15.58 8.92
C ASP A 706 -8.48 -15.62 7.43
N ALA A 707 -8.84 -14.48 6.84
CA ALA A 707 -9.25 -14.37 5.45
C ALA A 707 -8.09 -14.61 4.44
N VAL A 708 -6.83 -14.39 4.81
CA VAL A 708 -5.68 -14.71 3.96
C VAL A 708 -5.16 -16.13 4.22
N VAL A 709 -5.00 -16.53 5.48
CA VAL A 709 -4.24 -17.73 5.86
C VAL A 709 -5.10 -18.96 6.16
N ASN A 710 -6.21 -18.80 6.91
CA ASN A 710 -6.87 -19.93 7.58
C ASN A 710 -8.19 -20.38 6.92
N LEU A 711 -9.00 -19.43 6.42
CA LEU A 711 -10.33 -19.72 5.89
C LEU A 711 -10.29 -19.95 4.38
N PRO A 712 -10.89 -21.04 3.84
CA PRO A 712 -11.05 -21.21 2.41
C PRO A 712 -12.02 -20.19 1.81
N LEU A 713 -11.99 -20.03 0.48
CA LEU A 713 -12.85 -19.11 -0.28
C LEU A 713 -14.35 -19.45 -0.18
N GLN A 714 -15.19 -18.44 0.01
CA GLN A 714 -16.65 -18.55 0.12
C GLN A 714 -17.34 -18.21 -1.20
N LEU A 715 -17.34 -19.16 -2.13
CA LEU A 715 -17.93 -19.00 -3.46
C LEU A 715 -19.46 -19.02 -3.44
N LYS A 716 -20.09 -18.19 -4.28
CA LYS A 716 -21.54 -17.96 -4.30
C LYS A 716 -22.26 -18.67 -5.44
N GLY A 717 -23.51 -19.08 -5.19
CA GLY A 717 -24.46 -19.48 -6.22
C GLY A 717 -23.96 -20.64 -7.10
N SER A 718 -24.17 -20.53 -8.43
CA SER A 718 -23.82 -21.61 -9.36
C SER A 718 -22.33 -21.96 -9.42
N ASN A 719 -21.46 -21.05 -8.96
CA ASN A 719 -20.01 -21.18 -9.09
C ASN A 719 -19.48 -22.29 -8.16
N ALA A 720 -20.08 -22.41 -6.97
CA ALA A 720 -19.78 -23.48 -6.00
C ALA A 720 -20.13 -24.89 -6.52
N ASN A 721 -21.06 -25.00 -7.48
CA ASN A 721 -21.49 -26.27 -8.06
C ASN A 721 -20.76 -26.64 -9.36
N LYS A 722 -19.90 -25.74 -9.89
CA LYS A 722 -19.23 -25.91 -11.19
C LYS A 722 -17.74 -26.18 -11.08
N LEU A 723 -17.11 -25.77 -9.99
CA LEU A 723 -15.69 -25.95 -9.76
C LEU A 723 -15.46 -27.26 -8.99
N PRO A 724 -14.49 -28.10 -9.39
CA PRO A 724 -14.15 -29.30 -8.63
C PRO A 724 -13.62 -28.87 -7.26
N VAL A 725 -14.23 -29.37 -6.19
CA VAL A 725 -13.81 -29.07 -4.82
C VAL A 725 -12.53 -29.86 -4.53
N LEU A 726 -11.38 -29.22 -4.74
CA LEU A 726 -10.07 -29.79 -4.44
C LEU A 726 -9.83 -29.81 -2.91
N TRP A 727 -10.30 -30.89 -2.28
CA TRP A 727 -9.82 -31.38 -0.99
C TRP A 727 -9.10 -32.71 -1.21
N GLU A 728 -7.82 -32.66 -1.58
CA GLU A 728 -6.83 -33.75 -1.47
C GLU A 728 -5.42 -33.13 -1.52
#